data_AF-A0A673G8A2-F1
#
_entry.id   AF-A0A673G8A2-F1
#
_cell.length_a   1.000
_cell.length_b   1.000
_cell.length_c   1.000
_cell.angle_alpha   90.00
_cell.angle_beta   90.00
_cell.angle_gamma   90.00
#
_symmetry.space_group_name_H-M   'P 1'
#
loop_
_entity.id
_entity.type
_entity.pdbx_description
1 polymer ?
#
loop_
_entity_poly.entity_id
_entity_poly.type
_entity_poly.pdbx_seq_one_letter_code
_entity_poly.pdbx_strand_id
1 'polypeptide(L)'
;MTVFKNCTVVLDVKNVPFKEKNKLRLALLENGGNISYVINKEVRIVVNDLSSNRQRSIQKLQIPVVGTQYVWSCLDQGHLLPLTEHNLTPQLPYPTSEFLPPSGRIYKEGDHDLPEFPSYFQVAKYSVFERTAVVQDKLVFCVTSEDAVEAYLQLMKQMETEEFTKTHTLPPEVERLASYSLQQLLLEEKLNCSTLSQEVGVFVELVWTEALGSLNNILTVPVSRISLNDVSRVEGLLLQAQKTEKEDEVKALLEEVNTLLPLRMIDPPSKDKLVSQKLDLCQLIRDIINVSEATLGSPSPSSLGKYRALRCSIEVVPPQNPEFHVVSQLPVQIQQILRVSRGMELQLFKEDLGNIKPLLHSTSSSSFVGILSRGLLLPRVGVEQHGIERTDIGNLGGGIYLSDSLKTSVKYSKPSLTDGSRLLLVCEVALGRCKDLLKKDTTLTCAPDGYHSVHGVQRTPNRLSEFEDDEFVVYNTEQIRLKYVVQYSLEGDKLKEFQPQINTHAVPIEAKYVFPLEETAAVCGFEAFINGKHVIGKVKEKEQARKEYKQAIEKGHGAYLMDQDAPDVFTISVGNLPPGATVLIKVTFITELVVRSGSIVFLLSGSVAPWQQRATLNQTTQATVEKIGVTELQSEGEFSLSMSIEMPYEIINLSSSHRIKTKRTDCKAVISTLPGQTLGSEGLQVSFSLSNIHMPRMWVENHPDKDSQACMLVFYPDFKSSGVFSSGGPSSVSDVVILLDSSKSMQGDAMLNARRIALQVLKSLDRSLKINIISFSTDGSESQFLCISLHFSSLQSCGGSGGSTDLWRPLRSLSLLPPCRGVRNILLLSDGHVQNQPLTLQLVRENSCHTRLFTCGHSLTANRHMLRALAQAGGGIYEFFDTKMKHTWAEKVRAQVQRMESPGCRSVAVKWQQFNPTVPLPVQAPSQLHALFSDCHTLVYGFVPYCTQATLFGDLSGQEIKTMVSTTELQKTKGTFLHKLTARAIIRDYEDGILANSEAEHEGKKAELKSYIIELSKEFSILSQFTSFVAIEERLDTGFTDIPKIISEEDVDILPYMGSTEEKLKSVHISSAEDDDVWVTTKGSIKAVISCSDKC
;
A
#
# COMPACT_ATOMS: atom_id res chain seq x y z
N MET A 1 -25.61 -41.23 27.28
CA MET A 1 -24.78 -41.59 26.10
C MET A 1 -24.28 -40.30 25.46
N THR A 2 -23.15 -40.27 24.75
CA THR A 2 -22.69 -39.05 24.07
C THR A 2 -23.37 -38.87 22.72
N VAL A 3 -24.54 -38.22 22.75
CA VAL A 3 -25.48 -38.06 21.62
C VAL A 3 -24.82 -37.48 20.37
N PHE A 4 -23.91 -36.51 20.52
CA PHE A 4 -23.31 -35.77 19.39
C PHE A 4 -21.87 -36.19 19.08
N LYS A 5 -21.44 -37.39 19.50
CA LYS A 5 -20.07 -37.88 19.33
C LYS A 5 -19.62 -37.81 17.85
N ASN A 6 -18.48 -37.16 17.61
CA ASN A 6 -17.92 -36.90 16.27
C ASN A 6 -18.83 -36.02 15.37
N CYS A 7 -19.71 -35.19 15.94
CA CYS A 7 -20.51 -34.22 15.19
C CYS A 7 -19.99 -32.80 15.41
N THR A 8 -19.41 -32.19 14.36
CA THR A 8 -19.02 -30.78 14.36
C THR A 8 -20.21 -29.93 13.89
N VAL A 9 -20.61 -28.96 14.72
CA VAL A 9 -21.81 -28.13 14.54
C VAL A 9 -21.42 -26.66 14.42
N VAL A 10 -22.09 -25.91 13.55
CA VAL A 10 -22.02 -24.43 13.51
C VAL A 10 -23.32 -23.88 14.10
N LEU A 11 -23.22 -22.91 15.01
CA LEU A 11 -24.37 -22.40 15.79
C LEU A 11 -24.62 -20.92 15.46
N ASP A 12 -25.29 -20.69 14.33
CA ASP A 12 -25.50 -19.37 13.71
C ASP A 12 -26.90 -18.83 14.03
N VAL A 13 -27.20 -18.73 15.32
CA VAL A 13 -28.52 -18.32 15.82
C VAL A 13 -28.48 -16.84 16.22
N LYS A 14 -29.19 -15.98 15.48
CA LYS A 14 -29.19 -14.52 15.67
C LYS A 14 -30.27 -14.04 16.64
N ASN A 15 -31.48 -14.61 16.57
CA ASN A 15 -32.68 -14.07 17.23
C ASN A 15 -32.97 -14.68 18.62
N VAL A 16 -32.07 -15.52 19.15
CA VAL A 16 -32.24 -16.22 20.44
C VAL A 16 -31.43 -15.54 21.55
N PRO A 17 -32.01 -15.28 22.74
CA PRO A 17 -31.33 -14.63 23.85
C PRO A 17 -30.01 -15.29 24.28
N PHE A 18 -29.03 -14.48 24.70
CA PHE A 18 -27.69 -14.94 25.10
C PHE A 18 -27.69 -16.08 26.13
N LYS A 19 -28.62 -16.05 27.11
CA LYS A 19 -28.77 -17.12 28.11
C LYS A 19 -29.14 -18.48 27.48
N GLU A 20 -29.96 -18.49 26.43
CA GLU A 20 -30.39 -19.71 25.74
C GLU A 20 -29.37 -20.18 24.71
N LYS A 21 -28.71 -19.23 24.02
CA LYS A 21 -27.56 -19.53 23.16
C LYS A 21 -26.42 -20.21 23.93
N ASN A 22 -26.19 -19.83 25.19
CA ASN A 22 -25.26 -20.52 26.08
C ASN A 22 -25.76 -21.89 26.55
N LYS A 23 -27.06 -22.06 26.84
CA LYS A 23 -27.65 -23.40 27.14
C LYS A 23 -27.45 -24.37 25.98
N LEU A 24 -27.79 -23.97 24.75
CA LEU A 24 -27.58 -24.78 23.53
C LEU A 24 -26.10 -25.13 23.32
N ARG A 25 -25.20 -24.16 23.53
CA ARG A 25 -23.75 -24.36 23.43
C ARG A 25 -23.23 -25.40 24.44
N LEU A 26 -23.64 -25.31 25.70
CA LEU A 26 -23.25 -26.27 26.75
C LEU A 26 -23.81 -27.65 26.46
N ALA A 27 -25.11 -27.76 26.14
CA ALA A 27 -25.78 -29.02 25.87
C ALA A 27 -25.13 -29.83 24.73
N LEU A 28 -24.62 -29.17 23.68
CA LEU A 28 -23.86 -29.81 22.60
C LEU A 28 -22.48 -30.31 23.06
N LEU A 29 -21.74 -29.49 23.80
CA LEU A 29 -20.37 -29.81 24.26
C LEU A 29 -20.38 -30.95 25.31
N GLU A 30 -21.26 -30.86 26.30
CA GLU A 30 -21.38 -31.85 27.38
C GLU A 30 -21.83 -33.23 26.86
N ASN A 31 -22.54 -33.27 25.72
CA ASN A 31 -22.96 -34.51 25.06
C ASN A 31 -22.03 -34.94 23.90
N GLY A 32 -20.83 -34.38 23.81
CA GLY A 32 -19.72 -34.87 22.97
C GLY A 32 -19.67 -34.33 21.54
N GLY A 33 -20.41 -33.26 21.23
CA GLY A 33 -20.30 -32.52 19.97
C GLY A 33 -19.15 -31.51 20.00
N ASN A 34 -18.67 -31.12 18.81
CA ASN A 34 -17.68 -30.05 18.64
C ASN A 34 -18.34 -28.82 17.99
N ILE A 35 -17.86 -27.60 18.29
CA ILE A 35 -18.46 -26.36 17.79
C ILE A 35 -17.46 -25.59 16.94
N SER A 36 -17.80 -25.38 15.67
CA SER A 36 -17.01 -24.56 14.74
C SER A 36 -17.63 -23.16 14.56
N TYR A 37 -16.78 -22.16 14.37
CA TYR A 37 -17.17 -20.80 14.00
C TYR A 37 -17.09 -20.56 12.48
N VAL A 38 -16.52 -21.50 11.72
CA VAL A 38 -16.30 -21.43 10.26
C VAL A 38 -16.89 -22.67 9.58
N ILE A 39 -17.52 -22.47 8.42
CA ILE A 39 -18.11 -23.56 7.63
C ILE A 39 -17.01 -24.18 6.76
N ASN A 40 -16.64 -25.43 7.08
CA ASN A 40 -15.67 -26.25 6.35
C ASN A 40 -16.26 -27.65 6.06
N LYS A 41 -15.48 -28.53 5.42
CA LYS A 41 -15.90 -29.92 5.08
C LYS A 41 -16.10 -30.85 6.29
N GLU A 42 -15.76 -30.43 7.50
CA GLU A 42 -15.86 -31.24 8.73
C GLU A 42 -17.16 -30.95 9.49
N VAL A 43 -17.82 -29.82 9.20
CA VAL A 43 -19.13 -29.45 9.77
C VAL A 43 -20.20 -30.39 9.20
N ARG A 44 -20.95 -31.03 10.10
CA ARG A 44 -22.02 -31.99 9.75
C ARG A 44 -23.43 -31.40 9.84
N ILE A 45 -23.63 -30.37 10.66
CA ILE A 45 -24.94 -29.74 10.89
C ILE A 45 -24.74 -28.24 11.16
N VAL A 46 -25.62 -27.39 10.64
CA VAL A 46 -25.74 -25.98 11.05
C VAL A 46 -27.06 -25.76 11.80
N VAL A 47 -27.01 -25.17 12.99
CA VAL A 47 -28.20 -24.73 13.74
C VAL A 47 -28.41 -23.24 13.47
N ASN A 48 -29.56 -22.87 12.90
CA ASN A 48 -29.79 -21.52 12.33
C ASN A 48 -31.28 -21.13 12.40
N ASP A 49 -31.54 -19.85 12.72
CA ASP A 49 -32.84 -19.20 12.54
C ASP A 49 -32.68 -18.12 11.45
N LEU A 50 -33.44 -18.26 10.36
CA LEU A 50 -33.11 -17.75 9.02
C LEU A 50 -32.88 -16.23 8.90
N SER A 51 -31.63 -15.79 8.76
CA SER A 51 -31.26 -14.60 7.95
C SER A 51 -29.81 -14.67 7.45
N SER A 52 -29.56 -14.15 6.25
CA SER A 52 -28.40 -14.53 5.41
C SER A 52 -27.04 -13.94 5.80
N ASN A 53 -26.00 -14.64 5.33
CA ASN A 53 -24.65 -14.17 4.90
C ASN A 53 -23.74 -15.37 4.59
N ARG A 54 -23.96 -16.51 5.26
CA ARG A 54 -23.14 -17.73 5.15
C ARG A 54 -23.69 -18.82 4.20
N GLN A 55 -24.86 -18.61 3.61
CA GLN A 55 -25.62 -19.63 2.86
C GLN A 55 -24.88 -20.21 1.65
N ARG A 56 -24.12 -19.42 0.87
CA ARG A 56 -23.37 -19.92 -0.31
C ARG A 56 -22.41 -21.06 0.06
N SER A 57 -21.74 -20.99 1.22
CA SER A 57 -20.83 -22.04 1.69
C SER A 57 -21.55 -23.29 2.18
N ILE A 58 -22.73 -23.13 2.78
CA ILE A 58 -23.59 -24.24 3.22
C ILE A 58 -24.10 -25.02 2.00
N GLN A 59 -24.60 -24.31 0.98
CA GLN A 59 -25.05 -24.90 -0.28
C GLN A 59 -23.92 -25.61 -1.03
N LYS A 60 -22.74 -24.97 -1.17
CA LYS A 60 -21.57 -25.55 -1.87
C LYS A 60 -21.03 -26.82 -1.21
N LEU A 61 -21.30 -27.03 0.09
CA LEU A 61 -20.86 -28.21 0.84
C LEU A 61 -22.01 -29.17 1.19
N GLN A 62 -23.25 -28.89 0.76
CA GLN A 62 -24.45 -29.68 1.04
C GLN A 62 -24.69 -29.99 2.53
N ILE A 63 -24.34 -29.07 3.42
CA ILE A 63 -24.47 -29.27 4.87
C ILE A 63 -25.93 -29.02 5.30
N PRO A 64 -26.58 -29.95 6.01
CA PRO A 64 -27.96 -29.78 6.48
C PRO A 64 -28.08 -28.67 7.54
N VAL A 65 -29.23 -28.01 7.53
CA VAL A 65 -29.55 -26.88 8.42
C VAL A 65 -30.75 -27.29 9.27
N VAL A 66 -30.68 -27.13 10.59
CA VAL A 66 -31.75 -27.55 11.52
C VAL A 66 -32.15 -26.39 12.43
N GLY A 67 -33.41 -26.42 12.87
CA GLY A 67 -33.91 -25.50 13.90
C GLY A 67 -33.33 -25.83 15.27
N THR A 68 -33.35 -24.85 16.18
CA THR A 68 -32.83 -24.98 17.55
C THR A 68 -33.43 -26.15 18.34
N GLN A 69 -34.69 -26.53 18.07
CA GLN A 69 -35.39 -27.64 18.71
C GLN A 69 -34.75 -29.01 18.44
N TYR A 70 -34.12 -29.24 17.29
CA TYR A 70 -33.50 -30.52 16.93
C TYR A 70 -32.46 -30.98 17.97
N VAL A 71 -31.71 -30.04 18.54
CA VAL A 71 -30.70 -30.32 19.56
C VAL A 71 -31.34 -30.92 20.81
N TRP A 72 -32.47 -30.36 21.26
CA TRP A 72 -33.20 -30.84 22.42
C TRP A 72 -33.89 -32.19 22.15
N SER A 73 -34.52 -32.36 20.98
CA SER A 73 -35.16 -33.63 20.59
C SER A 73 -34.17 -34.82 20.56
N CYS A 74 -32.94 -34.62 20.08
CA CYS A 74 -31.89 -35.65 20.11
C CYS A 74 -31.44 -36.00 21.54
N LEU A 75 -31.48 -35.04 22.47
CA LEU A 75 -31.09 -35.25 23.87
C LEU A 75 -32.17 -36.04 24.64
N ASP A 76 -33.43 -35.68 24.48
CA ASP A 76 -34.58 -36.42 25.06
C ASP A 76 -34.63 -37.88 24.57
N GLN A 77 -34.35 -38.10 23.27
CA GLN A 77 -34.32 -39.43 22.66
C GLN A 77 -32.99 -40.18 22.91
N GLY A 78 -31.98 -39.54 23.51
CA GLY A 78 -30.69 -40.14 23.86
C GLY A 78 -29.80 -40.55 22.68
N HIS A 79 -30.19 -40.24 21.44
CA HIS A 79 -29.48 -40.55 20.20
C HIS A 79 -29.74 -39.50 19.12
N LEU A 80 -28.83 -39.42 18.14
CA LEU A 80 -28.89 -38.41 17.07
C LEU A 80 -29.97 -38.79 16.04
N LEU A 81 -31.02 -37.97 15.95
CA LEU A 81 -32.23 -38.25 15.18
C LEU A 81 -32.02 -38.12 13.65
N PRO A 82 -32.82 -38.82 12.83
CA PRO A 82 -32.78 -38.67 11.37
C PRO A 82 -32.96 -37.21 10.94
N LEU A 83 -32.01 -36.71 10.15
CA LEU A 83 -32.01 -35.32 9.69
C LEU A 83 -33.16 -35.00 8.71
N THR A 84 -33.80 -36.02 8.13
CA THR A 84 -34.90 -35.89 7.16
C THR A 84 -36.14 -35.19 7.70
N GLU A 85 -36.43 -35.29 9.00
CA GLU A 85 -37.65 -34.75 9.61
C GLU A 85 -37.46 -33.35 10.24
N HIS A 86 -36.21 -32.86 10.28
CA HIS A 86 -35.86 -31.61 10.97
C HIS A 86 -34.97 -30.65 10.14
N ASN A 87 -34.76 -30.95 8.86
CA ASN A 87 -33.99 -30.11 7.94
C ASN A 87 -34.81 -28.88 7.54
N LEU A 88 -34.37 -27.70 7.95
CA LEU A 88 -34.83 -26.42 7.42
C LEU A 88 -34.25 -26.26 6.01
N THR A 89 -34.97 -26.78 5.01
CA THR A 89 -34.59 -26.62 3.59
C THR A 89 -34.40 -25.14 3.27
N PRO A 90 -33.22 -24.73 2.74
CA PRO A 90 -32.97 -23.34 2.40
C PRO A 90 -33.82 -22.96 1.19
N GLN A 91 -34.95 -22.29 1.42
CA GLN A 91 -35.85 -21.86 0.36
C GLN A 91 -35.13 -20.94 -0.63
N LEU A 92 -35.24 -21.28 -1.91
CA LEU A 92 -35.08 -20.33 -3.00
C LEU A 92 -36.33 -19.44 -3.05
N PRO A 93 -36.21 -18.13 -3.34
CA PRO A 93 -37.37 -17.25 -3.56
C PRO A 93 -38.00 -17.45 -4.94
N TYR A 94 -38.19 -18.71 -5.37
CA TYR A 94 -38.94 -19.11 -6.57
C TYR A 94 -39.62 -20.46 -6.32
N PRO A 95 -40.93 -20.61 -6.61
CA PRO A 95 -41.65 -21.86 -6.38
C PRO A 95 -41.42 -22.87 -7.51
N THR A 96 -40.99 -24.09 -7.17
CA THR A 96 -40.81 -25.18 -8.15
C THR A 96 -41.93 -26.20 -8.04
N SER A 97 -42.76 -26.26 -9.09
CA SER A 97 -43.61 -27.37 -9.52
C SER A 97 -43.65 -28.66 -8.67
N GLU A 98 -44.79 -28.89 -8.01
CA GLU A 98 -45.41 -30.24 -7.93
C GLU A 98 -46.89 -30.14 -8.29
N PHE A 99 -47.23 -30.34 -9.58
CA PHE A 99 -48.45 -30.99 -10.06
C PHE A 99 -48.46 -30.97 -11.61
N LEU A 100 -48.20 -32.11 -12.24
CA LEU A 100 -48.36 -32.31 -13.69
C LEU A 100 -49.53 -33.26 -13.99
N PRO A 101 -50.76 -32.73 -14.18
CA PRO A 101 -51.72 -33.32 -15.10
C PRO A 101 -51.28 -33.06 -16.57
N PRO A 102 -51.76 -33.84 -17.55
CA PRO A 102 -51.12 -33.92 -18.86
C PRO A 102 -51.39 -32.73 -19.80
N SER A 103 -50.39 -32.43 -20.62
CA SER A 103 -50.48 -31.74 -21.92
C SER A 103 -51.45 -30.55 -22.01
N GLY A 104 -50.97 -29.35 -21.64
CA GLY A 104 -51.77 -28.13 -21.66
C GLY A 104 -52.35 -27.75 -23.04
N ARG A 105 -53.61 -27.28 -23.03
CA ARG A 105 -54.29 -26.63 -24.17
C ARG A 105 -54.27 -25.11 -23.97
N ILE A 106 -53.99 -24.37 -25.04
CA ILE A 106 -54.08 -22.91 -25.08
C ILE A 106 -55.47 -22.54 -25.63
N TYR A 107 -56.23 -21.76 -24.87
CA TYR A 107 -57.53 -21.22 -25.31
C TYR A 107 -57.33 -19.97 -26.19
N LYS A 108 -58.29 -19.69 -27.07
CA LYS A 108 -58.35 -18.52 -27.96
C LYS A 108 -59.72 -17.84 -27.86
N GLU A 109 -59.86 -16.66 -28.47
CA GLU A 109 -61.06 -15.79 -28.42
C GLU A 109 -62.39 -16.42 -28.93
N GLY A 110 -62.39 -17.68 -29.38
CA GLY A 110 -63.57 -18.42 -29.81
C GLY A 110 -63.88 -19.70 -29.02
N ASP A 111 -63.12 -20.03 -27.97
CA ASP A 111 -63.45 -21.16 -27.09
C ASP A 111 -64.58 -20.73 -26.11
N HIS A 112 -65.61 -21.57 -25.95
CA HIS A 112 -66.80 -21.26 -25.15
C HIS A 112 -66.77 -21.83 -23.73
N ASP A 113 -65.70 -22.56 -23.41
CA ASP A 113 -65.47 -23.36 -22.21
C ASP A 113 -64.44 -22.70 -21.26
N LEU A 114 -64.45 -21.36 -21.19
CA LEU A 114 -63.68 -20.55 -20.24
C LEU A 114 -64.23 -20.70 -18.79
N PRO A 115 -63.37 -20.93 -17.77
CA PRO A 115 -63.82 -21.06 -16.39
C PRO A 115 -64.17 -19.69 -15.76
N GLU A 116 -65.26 -19.65 -14.98
CA GLU A 116 -65.65 -18.45 -14.23
C GLU A 116 -64.69 -18.17 -13.05
N PHE A 117 -64.35 -16.90 -12.84
CA PHE A 117 -63.47 -16.48 -11.75
C PHE A 117 -64.22 -16.35 -10.40
N PRO A 118 -63.63 -16.78 -9.27
CA PRO A 118 -64.31 -16.71 -7.96
C PRO A 118 -64.61 -15.29 -7.50
N SER A 119 -65.81 -15.10 -6.92
CA SER A 119 -66.38 -13.80 -6.54
C SER A 119 -65.67 -13.05 -5.39
N TYR A 120 -64.64 -13.65 -4.78
CA TYR A 120 -63.78 -13.00 -3.77
C TYR A 120 -62.53 -12.32 -4.36
N PHE A 121 -62.31 -12.40 -5.68
CA PHE A 121 -61.13 -11.81 -6.34
C PHE A 121 -61.32 -10.31 -6.66
N GLN A 122 -61.31 -9.45 -5.63
CA GLN A 122 -61.34 -7.99 -5.82
C GLN A 122 -59.95 -7.44 -6.17
N VAL A 123 -59.69 -7.25 -7.47
CA VAL A 123 -58.57 -6.41 -7.94
C VAL A 123 -58.91 -4.94 -7.63
N ALA A 124 -58.00 -4.24 -6.94
CA ALA A 124 -58.21 -2.87 -6.48
C ALA A 124 -58.33 -1.87 -7.67
N LYS A 125 -59.56 -1.46 -7.98
CA LYS A 125 -59.87 -0.32 -8.85
C LYS A 125 -60.11 0.94 -8.01
N TYR A 126 -59.23 1.94 -8.13
CA TYR A 126 -59.44 3.40 -8.15
C TYR A 126 -58.03 4.04 -8.08
N SER A 127 -57.54 4.93 -8.96
CA SER A 127 -58.13 5.88 -9.91
C SER A 127 -58.59 7.22 -9.33
N VAL A 128 -57.61 8.08 -9.03
CA VAL A 128 -57.61 9.54 -9.23
C VAL A 128 -56.12 9.96 -9.34
N PHE A 129 -55.66 10.82 -10.25
CA PHE A 129 -56.36 11.63 -11.27
C PHE A 129 -55.99 11.24 -12.72
N GLU A 130 -56.78 11.73 -13.68
CA GLU A 130 -56.65 11.42 -15.09
C GLU A 130 -55.62 12.32 -15.81
N ARG A 131 -54.64 11.73 -16.51
CA ARG A 131 -54.51 11.74 -18.00
C ARG A 131 -53.08 11.36 -18.43
N THR A 132 -53.01 10.43 -19.40
CA THR A 132 -51.91 10.23 -20.39
C THR A 132 -50.45 10.13 -19.90
N ALA A 133 -49.65 9.14 -20.30
CA ALA A 133 -49.91 7.94 -21.10
C ALA A 133 -48.77 6.91 -20.90
N VAL A 134 -49.05 5.65 -21.23
CA VAL A 134 -48.11 4.56 -21.58
C VAL A 134 -46.72 4.56 -20.88
N VAL A 135 -46.55 3.62 -19.95
CA VAL A 135 -45.26 2.93 -19.76
C VAL A 135 -45.50 1.48 -20.21
N GLN A 136 -44.68 0.97 -21.15
CA GLN A 136 -44.73 -0.45 -21.55
C GLN A 136 -43.66 -1.23 -20.79
N ASP A 137 -44.08 -2.03 -19.81
CA ASP A 137 -43.18 -2.93 -19.06
C ASP A 137 -42.69 -4.08 -19.96
N LYS A 138 -41.62 -3.83 -20.71
CA LYS A 138 -40.89 -4.81 -21.52
C LYS A 138 -39.59 -5.20 -20.83
N LEU A 139 -39.61 -6.32 -20.11
CA LEU A 139 -38.40 -6.98 -19.64
C LEU A 139 -37.67 -7.64 -20.82
N VAL A 140 -36.48 -7.14 -21.16
CA VAL A 140 -35.63 -7.68 -22.22
C VAL A 140 -34.52 -8.53 -21.59
N PHE A 141 -34.47 -9.82 -21.95
CA PHE A 141 -33.42 -10.74 -21.52
C PHE A 141 -32.33 -10.85 -22.59
N CYS A 142 -31.18 -10.25 -22.32
CA CYS A 142 -30.00 -10.26 -23.19
C CYS A 142 -29.04 -11.41 -22.84
N VAL A 143 -28.29 -11.91 -23.83
CA VAL A 143 -27.39 -13.07 -23.67
C VAL A 143 -26.03 -12.64 -23.11
N THR A 144 -25.54 -11.47 -23.51
CA THR A 144 -24.33 -10.83 -22.99
C THR A 144 -24.63 -9.44 -22.42
N SER A 145 -23.65 -8.87 -21.72
CA SER A 145 -23.68 -7.47 -21.28
C SER A 145 -23.59 -6.48 -22.44
N GLU A 146 -23.00 -6.86 -23.58
CA GLU A 146 -22.88 -5.99 -24.76
C GLU A 146 -24.23 -5.87 -25.46
N ASP A 147 -24.94 -6.99 -25.64
CA ASP A 147 -26.34 -7.01 -26.13
C ASP A 147 -27.27 -6.16 -25.22
N ALA A 148 -27.05 -6.17 -23.91
CA ALA A 148 -27.82 -5.40 -22.94
C ALA A 148 -27.58 -3.89 -23.07
N VAL A 149 -26.34 -3.47 -23.30
CA VAL A 149 -25.99 -2.07 -23.57
C VAL A 149 -26.54 -1.61 -24.92
N GLU A 150 -26.48 -2.43 -25.97
CA GLU A 150 -27.06 -2.07 -27.26
C GLU A 150 -28.59 -1.94 -27.16
N ALA A 151 -29.28 -2.91 -26.54
CA ALA A 151 -30.72 -2.83 -26.31
C ALA A 151 -31.13 -1.58 -25.53
N TYR A 152 -30.38 -1.22 -24.48
CA TYR A 152 -30.59 0.03 -23.73
C TYR A 152 -30.40 1.29 -24.60
N LEU A 153 -29.35 1.33 -25.43
CA LEU A 153 -29.08 2.45 -26.33
C LEU A 153 -30.14 2.59 -27.44
N GLN A 154 -30.70 1.48 -27.93
CA GLN A 154 -31.82 1.50 -28.87
C GLN A 154 -33.10 2.02 -28.20
N LEU A 155 -33.38 1.57 -26.97
CA LEU A 155 -34.58 1.97 -26.21
C LEU A 155 -34.52 3.45 -25.76
N MET A 156 -33.34 3.95 -25.39
CA MET A 156 -33.10 5.38 -25.17
C MET A 156 -33.40 6.23 -26.41
N LYS A 157 -32.93 5.82 -27.60
CA LYS A 157 -33.25 6.50 -28.87
C LYS A 157 -34.73 6.46 -29.19
N GLN A 158 -35.44 5.37 -28.86
CA GLN A 158 -36.88 5.29 -29.05
C GLN A 158 -37.62 6.30 -28.16
N MET A 159 -37.27 6.40 -26.87
CA MET A 159 -37.85 7.41 -25.98
C MET A 159 -37.55 8.84 -26.44
N GLU A 160 -36.34 9.11 -26.93
CA GLU A 160 -35.97 10.40 -27.55
C GLU A 160 -36.81 10.72 -28.81
N THR A 161 -37.37 9.71 -29.51
CA THR A 161 -38.37 9.89 -30.60
C THR A 161 -39.83 9.95 -30.15
N GLU A 162 -40.13 9.60 -28.91
CA GLU A 162 -41.47 9.63 -28.30
C GLU A 162 -41.68 10.91 -27.44
N GLU A 163 -41.01 12.01 -27.81
CA GLU A 163 -41.03 13.34 -27.17
C GLU A 163 -40.54 13.40 -25.70
N PHE A 164 -39.94 12.33 -25.15
CA PHE A 164 -39.37 12.37 -23.79
C PHE A 164 -38.08 13.19 -23.74
N THR A 165 -38.13 14.33 -23.04
CA THR A 165 -36.95 15.19 -22.79
C THR A 165 -36.01 14.57 -21.76
N LYS A 166 -34.82 14.18 -22.20
CA LYS A 166 -33.72 13.70 -21.35
C LYS A 166 -33.23 14.80 -20.40
N THR A 167 -33.47 14.64 -19.09
CA THR A 167 -32.94 15.56 -18.07
C THR A 167 -31.57 15.11 -17.57
N HIS A 168 -30.72 16.08 -17.19
CA HIS A 168 -29.45 15.84 -16.49
C HIS A 168 -29.57 16.01 -14.96
N THR A 169 -30.78 16.27 -14.47
CA THR A 169 -31.12 16.45 -13.06
C THR A 169 -32.19 15.46 -12.65
N LEU A 170 -32.03 14.86 -11.46
CA LEU A 170 -33.01 13.97 -10.86
C LEU A 170 -34.09 14.82 -10.14
N PRO A 171 -35.39 14.63 -10.44
CA PRO A 171 -36.46 15.25 -9.65
C PRO A 171 -36.51 14.65 -8.23
N PRO A 172 -36.98 15.42 -7.21
CA PRO A 172 -36.90 15.01 -5.80
C PRO A 172 -37.73 13.75 -5.49
N GLU A 173 -38.73 13.43 -6.30
CA GLU A 173 -39.50 12.19 -6.21
C GLU A 173 -38.66 10.92 -6.44
N VAL A 174 -37.48 11.02 -7.09
CA VAL A 174 -36.59 9.87 -7.36
C VAL A 174 -36.06 9.24 -6.07
N GLU A 175 -35.94 9.96 -4.95
CA GLU A 175 -35.59 9.34 -3.64
C GLU A 175 -36.61 8.26 -3.23
N ARG A 176 -37.84 8.28 -3.75
CA ARG A 176 -38.89 7.27 -3.47
C ARG A 176 -39.00 6.19 -4.54
N LEU A 177 -38.31 6.36 -5.67
CA LEU A 177 -38.27 5.41 -6.79
C LEU A 177 -36.95 4.61 -6.82
N ALA A 178 -35.87 5.19 -6.30
CA ALA A 178 -34.58 4.53 -6.14
C ALA A 178 -34.61 3.49 -5.01
N SER A 179 -34.02 2.33 -5.24
CA SER A 179 -33.79 1.33 -4.18
C SER A 179 -32.85 1.88 -3.11
N TYR A 180 -32.95 1.39 -1.87
CA TYR A 180 -32.07 1.79 -0.76
C TYR A 180 -30.57 1.75 -1.16
N SER A 181 -30.14 0.69 -1.85
CA SER A 181 -28.74 0.55 -2.30
C SER A 181 -28.33 1.63 -3.31
N LEU A 182 -29.24 2.09 -4.17
CA LEU A 182 -28.98 3.19 -5.10
C LEU A 182 -28.94 4.54 -4.37
N GLN A 183 -29.83 4.77 -3.40
CA GLN A 183 -29.81 5.97 -2.56
C GLN A 183 -28.49 6.09 -1.79
N GLN A 184 -27.99 4.97 -1.23
CA GLN A 184 -26.69 4.93 -0.55
C GLN A 184 -25.53 5.27 -1.51
N LEU A 185 -25.48 4.66 -2.70
CA LEU A 185 -24.43 4.93 -3.69
C LEU A 185 -24.43 6.40 -4.16
N LEU A 186 -25.61 6.97 -4.43
CA LEU A 186 -25.74 8.39 -4.79
C LEU A 186 -25.32 9.34 -3.66
N LEU A 187 -25.53 8.95 -2.40
CA LEU A 187 -25.04 9.72 -1.25
C LEU A 187 -23.53 9.62 -1.09
N GLU A 188 -22.95 8.43 -1.28
CA GLU A 188 -21.50 8.21 -1.26
C GLU A 188 -20.81 8.98 -2.40
N GLU A 189 -21.40 9.04 -3.60
CA GLU A 189 -20.94 9.88 -4.72
C GLU A 189 -20.95 11.38 -4.35
N LYS A 190 -22.06 11.89 -3.79
CA LYS A 190 -22.17 13.29 -3.33
C LYS A 190 -21.18 13.66 -2.23
N LEU A 191 -20.86 12.73 -1.32
CA LEU A 191 -19.87 12.95 -0.26
C LEU A 191 -18.43 12.93 -0.81
N ASN A 192 -18.16 12.11 -1.83
CA ASN A 192 -16.86 12.02 -2.50
C ASN A 192 -16.63 13.11 -3.57
N CYS A 193 -17.59 14.01 -3.80
CA CYS A 193 -17.49 15.09 -4.79
C CYS A 193 -16.21 15.92 -4.63
N SER A 194 -15.61 16.33 -5.76
CA SER A 194 -14.34 17.08 -5.82
C SER A 194 -14.50 18.61 -5.69
N THR A 195 -15.74 19.10 -5.65
CA THR A 195 -16.09 20.52 -5.58
C THR A 195 -17.15 20.79 -4.53
N LEU A 196 -17.08 21.94 -3.86
CA LEU A 196 -18.09 22.42 -2.92
C LEU A 196 -18.72 23.72 -3.42
N SER A 197 -20.05 23.88 -3.31
CA SER A 197 -20.71 25.15 -3.62
C SER A 197 -20.35 26.22 -2.60
N GLN A 198 -20.37 27.49 -3.02
CA GLN A 198 -19.89 28.60 -2.20
C GLN A 198 -20.73 28.76 -0.92
N GLU A 199 -22.05 28.61 -1.03
CA GLU A 199 -23.02 28.75 0.05
C GLU A 199 -22.87 27.66 1.13
N VAL A 200 -22.70 26.40 0.70
CA VAL A 200 -22.43 25.27 1.62
C VAL A 200 -21.05 25.43 2.24
N GLY A 201 -20.07 25.95 1.50
CA GLY A 201 -18.77 26.35 2.03
C GLY A 201 -18.87 27.37 3.17
N VAL A 202 -19.63 28.45 3.00
CA VAL A 202 -19.88 29.44 4.07
C VAL A 202 -20.53 28.78 5.29
N PHE A 203 -21.55 27.95 5.08
CA PHE A 203 -22.27 27.28 6.17
C PHE A 203 -21.38 26.30 6.95
N VAL A 204 -20.55 25.51 6.26
CA VAL A 204 -19.59 24.59 6.90
C VAL A 204 -18.57 25.39 7.71
N GLU A 205 -17.99 26.45 7.15
CA GLU A 205 -17.05 27.32 7.86
C GLU A 205 -17.70 28.02 9.07
N LEU A 206 -18.96 28.45 8.97
CA LEU A 206 -19.73 29.04 10.08
C LEU A 206 -19.89 28.06 11.24
N VAL A 207 -20.37 26.85 10.96
CA VAL A 207 -20.65 25.82 11.97
C VAL A 207 -19.37 25.34 12.67
N TRP A 208 -18.27 25.18 11.91
CA TRP A 208 -16.95 24.89 12.47
C TRP A 208 -16.38 26.06 13.29
N THR A 209 -16.52 27.30 12.82
CA THR A 209 -16.04 28.51 13.52
C THR A 209 -16.76 28.71 14.85
N GLU A 210 -18.08 28.51 14.87
CA GLU A 210 -18.87 28.63 16.10
C GLU A 210 -18.49 27.55 17.14
N ALA A 211 -18.27 26.30 16.70
CA ALA A 211 -17.88 25.21 17.59
C ALA A 211 -16.46 25.39 18.15
N LEU A 212 -15.47 25.68 17.29
CA LEU A 212 -14.09 25.94 17.71
C LEU A 212 -13.97 27.23 18.53
N GLY A 213 -14.72 28.28 18.19
CA GLY A 213 -14.80 29.53 18.96
C GLY A 213 -15.40 29.31 20.36
N SER A 214 -16.46 28.51 20.46
CA SER A 214 -17.03 28.09 21.74
C SER A 214 -16.00 27.38 22.63
N LEU A 215 -15.25 26.42 22.07
CA LEU A 215 -14.19 25.70 22.80
C LEU A 215 -12.99 26.59 23.15
N ASN A 216 -12.52 27.43 22.22
CA ASN A 216 -11.37 28.33 22.43
C ASN A 216 -11.62 29.40 23.50
N ASN A 217 -12.87 29.76 23.77
CA ASN A 217 -13.23 30.64 24.89
C ASN A 217 -13.16 29.91 26.24
N ILE A 218 -13.56 28.63 26.27
CA ILE A 218 -13.74 27.82 27.50
C ILE A 218 -12.45 27.11 27.93
N LEU A 219 -11.62 26.67 26.98
CA LEU A 219 -10.37 25.94 27.24
C LEU A 219 -9.16 26.87 27.37
N THR A 220 -8.18 26.50 28.18
CA THR A 220 -6.87 27.18 28.23
C THR A 220 -5.90 26.71 27.14
N VAL A 221 -6.07 25.49 26.63
CA VAL A 221 -5.23 24.85 25.60
C VAL A 221 -6.04 24.56 24.32
N PRO A 222 -5.41 24.47 23.13
CA PRO A 222 -6.08 24.03 21.91
C PRO A 222 -6.66 22.62 22.05
N VAL A 223 -7.85 22.40 21.46
CA VAL A 223 -8.57 21.11 21.48
C VAL A 223 -7.70 19.94 21.00
N SER A 224 -6.84 20.19 20.01
CA SER A 224 -5.89 19.21 19.43
C SER A 224 -4.80 18.70 20.38
N ARG A 225 -4.75 19.18 21.64
CA ARG A 225 -3.88 18.63 22.70
C ARG A 225 -4.60 17.74 23.70
N ILE A 226 -5.91 17.54 23.56
CA ILE A 226 -6.73 16.71 24.46
C ILE A 226 -7.01 15.38 23.76
N SER A 227 -6.79 14.23 24.41
CA SER A 227 -7.10 12.92 23.81
C SER A 227 -8.51 12.43 24.16
N LEU A 228 -9.08 11.57 23.32
CA LEU A 228 -10.36 10.90 23.60
C LEU A 228 -10.33 10.07 24.91
N ASN A 229 -9.14 9.60 25.32
CA ASN A 229 -8.95 8.90 26.60
C ASN A 229 -9.09 9.84 27.78
N ASP A 230 -8.53 11.06 27.69
CA ASP A 230 -8.64 12.08 28.75
C ASP A 230 -10.09 12.55 28.90
N VAL A 231 -10.78 12.81 27.78
CA VAL A 231 -12.23 13.15 27.77
C VAL A 231 -13.05 12.03 28.43
N SER A 232 -12.76 10.77 28.10
CA SER A 232 -13.49 9.62 28.66
C SER A 232 -13.20 9.42 30.16
N ARG A 233 -11.98 9.70 30.63
CA ARG A 233 -11.63 9.72 32.06
C ARG A 233 -12.33 10.85 32.80
N VAL A 234 -12.37 12.05 32.22
CA VAL A 234 -13.06 13.22 32.77
C VAL A 234 -14.57 12.99 32.89
N GLU A 235 -15.21 12.40 31.87
CA GLU A 235 -16.62 11.98 31.96
C GLU A 235 -16.85 10.98 33.11
N GLY A 236 -15.94 10.01 33.30
CA GLY A 236 -16.00 9.06 34.42
C GLY A 236 -15.89 9.75 35.79
N LEU A 237 -14.93 10.66 35.95
CA LEU A 237 -14.75 11.45 37.18
C LEU A 237 -15.95 12.37 37.46
N LEU A 238 -16.55 12.98 36.44
CA LEU A 238 -17.75 13.80 36.56
C LEU A 238 -18.98 12.98 36.99
N LEU A 239 -19.14 11.77 36.45
CA LEU A 239 -20.20 10.84 36.86
C LEU A 239 -19.98 10.27 38.27
N GLN A 240 -18.72 10.09 38.69
CA GLN A 240 -18.38 9.73 40.08
C GLN A 240 -18.68 10.91 41.01
N ALA A 241 -18.26 12.12 40.67
CA ALA A 241 -18.53 13.32 41.43
C ALA A 241 -20.04 13.57 41.59
N GLN A 242 -20.85 13.31 40.55
CA GLN A 242 -22.32 13.37 40.65
C GLN A 242 -22.85 12.45 41.76
N LYS A 243 -22.31 11.22 41.87
CA LYS A 243 -22.76 10.18 42.82
C LYS A 243 -22.22 10.34 44.26
N THR A 244 -21.18 11.15 44.48
CA THR A 244 -20.58 11.34 45.82
C THR A 244 -21.27 12.47 46.59
N GLU A 245 -21.70 12.19 47.84
CA GLU A 245 -22.37 13.18 48.72
C GLU A 245 -21.39 14.06 49.53
N LYS A 246 -20.14 13.61 49.74
CA LYS A 246 -19.13 14.34 50.53
C LYS A 246 -18.46 15.44 49.71
N GLU A 247 -18.47 16.67 50.22
CA GLU A 247 -17.90 17.84 49.53
C GLU A 247 -16.38 17.71 49.29
N ASP A 248 -15.60 17.21 50.24
CA ASP A 248 -14.14 17.06 50.10
C ASP A 248 -13.75 16.07 48.97
N GLU A 249 -14.48 14.96 48.86
CA GLU A 249 -14.25 13.95 47.81
C GLU A 249 -14.72 14.46 46.44
N VAL A 250 -15.85 15.19 46.38
CA VAL A 250 -16.31 15.89 45.16
C VAL A 250 -15.28 16.94 44.72
N LYS A 251 -14.70 17.69 45.65
CA LYS A 251 -13.69 18.70 45.36
C LYS A 251 -12.42 18.07 44.79
N ALA A 252 -11.91 16.99 45.39
CA ALA A 252 -10.74 16.27 44.87
C ALA A 252 -10.97 15.73 43.45
N LEU A 253 -12.16 15.18 43.17
CA LEU A 253 -12.53 14.72 41.82
C LEU A 253 -12.63 15.88 40.81
N LEU A 254 -13.13 17.05 41.22
CA LEU A 254 -13.18 18.25 40.37
C LEU A 254 -11.80 18.88 40.14
N GLU A 255 -10.89 18.81 41.11
CA GLU A 255 -9.48 19.17 40.93
C GLU A 255 -8.81 18.24 39.89
N GLU A 256 -9.01 16.92 39.98
CA GLU A 256 -8.51 15.98 38.96
C GLU A 256 -9.08 16.28 37.57
N VAL A 257 -10.39 16.51 37.44
CA VAL A 257 -11.04 16.95 36.19
C VAL A 257 -10.38 18.22 35.62
N ASN A 258 -10.11 19.21 36.46
CA ASN A 258 -9.48 20.46 36.04
C ASN A 258 -7.98 20.30 35.65
N THR A 259 -7.29 19.24 36.10
CA THR A 259 -5.92 18.91 35.63
C THR A 259 -5.93 18.25 34.25
N LEU A 260 -6.90 17.39 33.97
CA LEU A 260 -7.03 16.66 32.70
C LEU A 260 -7.65 17.52 31.59
N LEU A 261 -8.54 18.44 31.96
CA LEU A 261 -9.27 19.30 31.04
C LEU A 261 -9.17 20.74 31.58
N PRO A 262 -8.14 21.51 31.18
CA PRO A 262 -7.78 22.74 31.86
C PRO A 262 -8.65 23.92 31.38
N LEU A 263 -9.65 24.25 32.19
CA LEU A 263 -10.75 25.18 31.89
C LEU A 263 -10.47 26.63 32.33
N ARG A 264 -11.16 27.57 31.68
CA ARG A 264 -11.28 28.99 32.08
C ARG A 264 -12.59 29.32 32.81
N MET A 265 -13.43 28.33 33.11
CA MET A 265 -14.75 28.58 33.68
C MET A 265 -14.67 29.08 35.12
N ILE A 266 -15.59 29.97 35.49
CA ILE A 266 -15.93 30.26 36.89
C ILE A 266 -16.94 29.19 37.31
N ASP A 267 -16.63 28.38 38.32
CA ASP A 267 -17.52 27.31 38.77
C ASP A 267 -18.83 27.92 39.36
N PRO A 268 -20.02 27.46 38.92
CA PRO A 268 -21.32 27.97 39.36
C PRO A 268 -21.72 27.38 40.74
N PRO A 269 -22.63 28.04 41.48
CA PRO A 269 -22.96 27.70 42.88
C PRO A 269 -23.81 26.42 43.06
N SER A 270 -23.83 25.51 42.09
CA SER A 270 -24.63 24.27 42.14
C SER A 270 -23.87 23.14 41.45
N LYS A 271 -23.58 22.09 42.24
CA LYS A 271 -22.85 20.88 41.85
C LYS A 271 -23.39 20.26 40.56
N ASP A 272 -24.69 20.02 40.48
CA ASP A 272 -25.29 19.27 39.37
C ASP A 272 -25.34 20.08 38.07
N LYS A 273 -25.54 21.40 38.18
CA LYS A 273 -25.43 22.32 37.04
C LYS A 273 -24.00 22.39 36.50
N LEU A 274 -23.00 22.34 37.39
CA LEU A 274 -21.60 22.28 36.99
C LEU A 274 -21.25 20.96 36.30
N VAL A 275 -21.69 19.83 36.84
CA VAL A 275 -21.47 18.51 36.24
C VAL A 275 -22.13 18.42 34.85
N SER A 276 -23.38 18.89 34.70
CA SER A 276 -24.05 18.92 33.39
C SER A 276 -23.23 19.73 32.37
N GLN A 277 -22.87 20.97 32.71
CA GLN A 277 -22.11 21.85 31.82
C GLN A 277 -20.75 21.27 31.41
N LYS A 278 -20.02 20.61 32.33
CA LYS A 278 -18.74 19.95 31.99
C LYS A 278 -18.95 18.68 31.13
N LEU A 279 -20.07 17.96 31.26
CA LEU A 279 -20.41 16.81 30.42
C LEU A 279 -20.86 17.21 29.00
N ASP A 280 -21.66 18.27 28.87
CA ASP A 280 -22.05 18.85 27.57
C ASP A 280 -20.81 19.33 26.80
N LEU A 281 -19.86 19.94 27.53
CA LEU A 281 -18.56 20.33 27.00
C LEU A 281 -17.71 19.12 26.58
N CYS A 282 -17.69 18.02 27.36
CA CYS A 282 -17.00 16.79 26.96
C CYS A 282 -17.59 16.19 25.67
N GLN A 283 -18.91 16.29 25.47
CA GLN A 283 -19.55 15.89 24.21
C GLN A 283 -19.08 16.78 23.05
N LEU A 284 -19.05 18.11 23.21
CA LEU A 284 -18.59 19.03 22.16
C LEU A 284 -17.11 18.82 21.81
N ILE A 285 -16.25 18.58 22.81
CA ILE A 285 -14.83 18.26 22.60
C ILE A 285 -14.68 16.93 21.86
N ARG A 286 -15.41 15.88 22.28
CA ARG A 286 -15.43 14.56 21.61
C ARG A 286 -15.90 14.68 20.16
N ASP A 287 -16.96 15.44 19.91
CA ASP A 287 -17.49 15.67 18.57
C ASP A 287 -16.46 16.35 17.66
N ILE A 288 -15.79 17.39 18.15
CA ILE A 288 -14.73 18.08 17.42
C ILE A 288 -13.51 17.18 17.19
N ILE A 289 -13.06 16.41 18.18
CA ILE A 289 -11.93 15.48 18.00
C ILE A 289 -12.26 14.39 16.97
N ASN A 290 -13.42 13.72 17.09
CA ASN A 290 -13.84 12.67 16.16
C ASN A 290 -13.94 13.18 14.70
N VAL A 291 -14.39 14.42 14.51
CA VAL A 291 -14.48 15.05 13.18
C VAL A 291 -13.09 15.53 12.72
N SER A 292 -12.23 16.03 13.61
CA SER A 292 -10.84 16.35 13.31
C SER A 292 -9.95 15.13 13.01
N GLU A 293 -10.28 13.94 13.51
CA GLU A 293 -9.65 12.67 13.11
C GLU A 293 -10.00 12.31 11.66
N ALA A 294 -11.21 12.64 11.19
CA ALA A 294 -11.56 12.51 9.78
C ALA A 294 -10.82 13.52 8.87
N THR A 295 -10.42 14.69 9.40
CA THR A 295 -9.42 15.58 8.79
C THR A 295 -7.99 15.32 9.31
N LEU A 296 -7.75 14.14 9.88
CA LEU A 296 -6.43 13.56 10.18
C LEU A 296 -5.51 14.42 11.07
N GLY A 297 -6.12 15.26 11.93
CA GLY A 297 -5.38 16.18 12.80
C GLY A 297 -4.74 17.37 12.08
N SER A 298 -5.06 17.61 10.80
CA SER A 298 -4.61 18.80 10.06
C SER A 298 -5.00 20.07 10.84
N PRO A 299 -4.07 21.01 11.09
CA PRO A 299 -4.33 22.18 11.93
C PRO A 299 -5.21 23.24 11.25
N SER A 300 -5.40 23.14 9.93
CA SER A 300 -6.18 24.07 9.12
C SER A 300 -6.80 23.35 7.91
N PRO A 301 -7.79 22.46 8.13
CA PRO A 301 -8.38 21.69 7.05
C PRO A 301 -9.15 22.58 6.07
N SER A 302 -9.16 22.19 4.79
CA SER A 302 -9.91 22.88 3.74
C SER A 302 -11.43 22.82 3.99
N SER A 303 -12.19 23.74 3.40
CA SER A 303 -13.65 23.77 3.52
C SER A 303 -14.30 22.48 2.98
N LEU A 304 -13.74 21.89 1.92
CA LEU A 304 -14.15 20.57 1.42
C LEU A 304 -13.78 19.43 2.39
N GLY A 305 -12.61 19.45 3.02
CA GLY A 305 -12.23 18.47 4.05
C GLY A 305 -13.14 18.57 5.29
N LYS A 306 -13.44 19.79 5.74
CA LYS A 306 -14.42 20.08 6.79
C LYS A 306 -15.82 19.57 6.47
N TYR A 307 -16.26 19.66 5.20
CA TYR A 307 -17.52 19.10 4.72
C TYR A 307 -17.51 17.57 4.75
N ARG A 308 -16.50 16.91 4.16
CA ARG A 308 -16.37 15.45 4.15
C ARG A 308 -16.35 14.85 5.56
N ALA A 309 -15.68 15.53 6.50
CA ALA A 309 -15.60 15.14 7.89
C ALA A 309 -16.97 15.14 8.63
N LEU A 310 -17.95 15.94 8.17
CA LEU A 310 -19.32 15.90 8.70
C LEU A 310 -20.12 14.66 8.23
N ARG A 311 -19.64 13.88 7.25
CA ARG A 311 -20.28 12.63 6.76
C ARG A 311 -21.78 12.78 6.45
N CYS A 312 -22.17 13.99 6.05
CA CYS A 312 -23.54 14.45 5.86
C CYS A 312 -23.54 15.26 4.56
N SER A 313 -24.39 14.88 3.60
CA SER A 313 -24.56 15.67 2.39
C SER A 313 -25.42 16.89 2.72
N ILE A 314 -25.00 18.06 2.22
CA ILE A 314 -25.65 19.34 2.48
C ILE A 314 -25.87 20.05 1.14
N GLU A 315 -27.11 20.41 0.84
CA GLU A 315 -27.51 21.08 -0.40
C GLU A 315 -28.37 22.31 -0.09
N VAL A 316 -28.12 23.46 -0.73
CA VAL A 316 -29.03 24.62 -0.62
C VAL A 316 -30.33 24.30 -1.35
N VAL A 317 -31.48 24.52 -0.70
CA VAL A 317 -32.79 24.46 -1.34
C VAL A 317 -33.06 25.82 -2.01
N PRO A 318 -33.19 25.90 -3.35
CA PRO A 318 -33.43 27.17 -4.04
C PRO A 318 -34.80 27.75 -3.67
N PRO A 319 -34.97 29.09 -3.57
CA PRO A 319 -36.26 29.73 -3.26
C PRO A 319 -37.40 29.42 -4.23
N GLN A 320 -37.10 28.88 -5.41
CA GLN A 320 -38.04 28.48 -6.46
C GLN A 320 -38.49 27.01 -6.33
N ASN A 321 -37.89 26.22 -5.43
CA ASN A 321 -38.28 24.83 -5.20
C ASN A 321 -39.54 24.78 -4.30
N PRO A 322 -40.59 24.00 -4.63
CA PRO A 322 -41.77 23.85 -3.77
C PRO A 322 -41.46 23.41 -2.32
N GLU A 323 -40.37 22.68 -2.06
CA GLU A 323 -39.89 22.35 -0.71
C GLU A 323 -39.62 23.60 0.13
N PHE A 324 -39.09 24.67 -0.48
CA PHE A 324 -38.82 25.94 0.19
C PHE A 324 -40.13 26.55 0.71
N HIS A 325 -41.19 26.53 -0.09
CA HIS A 325 -42.52 27.08 0.28
C HIS A 325 -43.26 26.27 1.35
N VAL A 326 -42.88 25.01 1.61
CA VAL A 326 -43.41 24.24 2.75
C VAL A 326 -42.75 24.68 4.05
N VAL A 327 -41.43 24.88 4.03
CA VAL A 327 -40.65 25.26 5.22
C VAL A 327 -40.73 26.78 5.50
N SER A 328 -40.94 27.61 4.48
CA SER A 328 -41.07 29.08 4.62
C SER A 328 -42.41 29.57 5.17
N GLN A 329 -43.24 28.67 5.72
CA GLN A 329 -44.48 29.03 6.44
C GLN A 329 -44.23 29.31 7.94
N LEU A 330 -43.00 29.09 8.41
CA LEU A 330 -42.55 29.44 9.75
C LEU A 330 -42.51 30.98 9.92
N PRO A 331 -43.05 31.54 11.03
CA PRO A 331 -43.15 33.00 11.23
C PRO A 331 -41.82 33.63 11.68
N VAL A 332 -40.77 33.51 10.86
CA VAL A 332 -39.42 34.06 11.09
C VAL A 332 -38.76 34.51 9.78
N GLN A 333 -37.76 35.39 9.88
CA GLN A 333 -36.97 35.79 8.73
C GLN A 333 -35.95 34.68 8.41
N ILE A 334 -36.29 33.81 7.45
CA ILE A 334 -35.37 32.78 6.93
C ILE A 334 -34.31 33.44 6.05
N GLN A 335 -33.05 33.04 6.25
CA GLN A 335 -31.89 33.47 5.47
C GLN A 335 -31.55 32.42 4.39
N GLN A 336 -31.47 31.14 4.77
CA GLN A 336 -31.35 30.02 3.83
C GLN A 336 -31.92 28.72 4.42
N ILE A 337 -32.21 27.76 3.53
CA ILE A 337 -32.66 26.40 3.85
C ILE A 337 -31.70 25.41 3.21
N LEU A 338 -31.17 24.51 4.02
CA LEU A 338 -30.18 23.51 3.63
C LEU A 338 -30.80 22.12 3.80
N ARG A 339 -30.98 21.37 2.72
CA ARG A 339 -31.32 19.94 2.78
C ARG A 339 -30.12 19.19 3.31
N VAL A 340 -30.35 18.26 4.23
CA VAL A 340 -29.32 17.42 4.85
C VAL A 340 -29.67 15.93 4.74
N SER A 341 -28.66 15.08 4.52
CA SER A 341 -28.85 13.62 4.43
C SER A 341 -27.63 12.86 4.95
N ARG A 342 -27.88 11.80 5.75
CA ARG A 342 -26.86 11.01 6.45
C ARG A 342 -27.06 9.52 6.16
N GLY A 343 -26.00 8.84 5.70
CA GLY A 343 -26.11 7.43 5.27
C GLY A 343 -26.57 6.47 6.37
N MET A 344 -26.10 6.69 7.60
CA MET A 344 -26.54 5.92 8.77
C MET A 344 -28.04 6.10 9.09
N GLU A 345 -28.62 7.27 8.79
CA GLU A 345 -30.05 7.52 9.01
C GLU A 345 -30.89 6.89 7.90
N LEU A 346 -30.45 6.98 6.63
CA LEU A 346 -31.09 6.23 5.53
C LEU A 346 -31.14 4.73 5.81
N GLN A 347 -30.10 4.16 6.45
CA GLN A 347 -30.03 2.73 6.73
C GLN A 347 -30.88 2.27 7.93
N LEU A 348 -31.02 3.11 8.95
CA LEU A 348 -31.58 2.72 10.25
C LEU A 348 -32.95 3.34 10.56
N PHE A 349 -33.44 4.28 9.74
CA PHE A 349 -34.71 4.96 9.99
C PHE A 349 -35.91 4.01 9.89
N LYS A 350 -36.68 3.92 10.97
CA LYS A 350 -37.82 2.99 11.12
C LYS A 350 -39.11 3.52 10.49
N GLU A 351 -39.09 3.62 9.17
CA GLU A 351 -40.26 4.01 8.36
C GLU A 351 -41.46 3.07 8.57
N ASP A 352 -41.19 1.79 8.88
CA ASP A 352 -42.16 0.72 9.15
C ASP A 352 -43.07 0.97 10.36
N LEU A 353 -42.65 1.81 11.31
CA LEU A 353 -43.48 2.19 12.47
C LEU A 353 -44.68 3.07 12.09
N GLY A 354 -44.61 3.77 10.94
CA GLY A 354 -45.64 4.72 10.50
C GLY A 354 -45.77 5.96 11.38
N ASN A 355 -46.84 6.74 11.16
CA ASN A 355 -47.09 8.04 11.82
C ASN A 355 -45.84 8.95 11.81
N ILE A 356 -45.26 9.10 10.62
CA ILE A 356 -44.08 9.92 10.40
C ILE A 356 -44.52 11.38 10.30
N LYS A 357 -43.92 12.24 11.13
CA LYS A 357 -44.17 13.69 11.12
C LYS A 357 -42.88 14.48 10.92
N PRO A 358 -42.91 15.60 10.18
CA PRO A 358 -41.88 16.63 10.28
C PRO A 358 -42.03 17.35 11.63
N LEU A 359 -40.98 17.36 12.44
CA LEU A 359 -40.94 18.03 13.74
C LEU A 359 -39.66 18.86 13.88
N LEU A 360 -39.72 19.87 14.74
CA LEU A 360 -38.70 20.87 14.98
C LEU A 360 -37.81 20.53 16.18
N HIS A 361 -36.51 20.75 16.03
CA HIS A 361 -35.53 20.69 17.11
C HIS A 361 -34.56 21.88 17.03
N SER A 362 -34.16 22.44 18.18
CA SER A 362 -33.24 23.58 18.25
C SER A 362 -32.23 23.41 19.37
N THR A 363 -31.04 23.93 19.16
CA THR A 363 -29.93 23.91 20.12
C THR A 363 -28.95 25.05 19.81
N SER A 364 -27.82 25.10 20.51
CA SER A 364 -26.71 26.01 20.22
C SER A 364 -26.12 25.72 18.84
N SER A 365 -25.84 26.76 18.05
CA SER A 365 -25.18 26.62 16.73
C SER A 365 -23.83 25.90 16.82
N SER A 366 -23.11 26.03 17.94
CA SER A 366 -21.86 25.28 18.21
C SER A 366 -22.03 23.75 18.26
N SER A 367 -23.24 23.22 18.48
CA SER A 367 -23.51 21.78 18.53
C SER A 367 -23.70 21.15 17.13
N PHE A 368 -23.81 21.95 16.06
CA PHE A 368 -24.16 21.44 14.73
C PHE A 368 -23.05 20.61 14.07
N VAL A 369 -21.76 20.84 14.38
CA VAL A 369 -20.66 19.94 13.93
C VAL A 369 -20.93 18.51 14.39
N GLY A 370 -21.25 18.34 15.67
CA GLY A 370 -21.59 17.05 16.25
C GLY A 370 -22.85 16.46 15.63
N ILE A 371 -23.95 17.23 15.56
CA ILE A 371 -25.24 16.72 15.08
C ILE A 371 -25.20 16.31 13.60
N LEU A 372 -24.52 17.08 12.74
CA LEU A 372 -24.35 16.69 11.34
C LEU A 372 -23.46 15.43 11.22
N SER A 373 -22.39 15.34 12.02
CA SER A 373 -21.51 14.16 12.04
C SER A 373 -22.18 12.88 12.54
N ARG A 374 -22.83 12.91 13.71
CA ARG A 374 -23.31 11.71 14.42
C ARG A 374 -24.83 11.56 14.50
N GLY A 375 -25.59 12.62 14.22
CA GLY A 375 -27.02 12.69 14.45
C GLY A 375 -27.36 13.22 15.84
N LEU A 376 -28.65 13.33 16.15
CA LEU A 376 -29.11 13.58 17.52
C LEU A 376 -28.80 12.35 18.40
N LEU A 377 -28.39 12.60 19.65
CA LEU A 377 -28.16 11.56 20.66
C LEU A 377 -29.25 11.60 21.71
N LEU A 378 -29.56 10.45 22.30
CA LEU A 378 -30.31 10.36 23.54
C LEU A 378 -29.53 11.02 24.69
N PRO A 379 -30.21 11.68 25.65
CA PRO A 379 -29.63 12.04 26.94
C PRO A 379 -28.89 10.86 27.58
N ARG A 380 -27.67 11.08 28.07
CA ARG A 380 -26.80 10.00 28.57
C ARG A 380 -27.28 9.49 29.94
N VAL A 381 -28.14 8.47 29.95
CA VAL A 381 -28.66 7.83 31.17
C VAL A 381 -27.52 7.20 32.00
N GLY A 382 -27.23 7.82 33.16
CA GLY A 382 -26.07 7.52 34.02
C GLY A 382 -26.18 6.27 34.90
N VAL A 383 -26.49 5.11 34.29
CA VAL A 383 -26.70 3.78 34.91
C VAL A 383 -28.03 3.65 35.65
N GLU A 384 -28.97 2.91 35.07
CA GLU A 384 -30.10 2.33 35.82
C GLU A 384 -29.57 1.34 36.88
N GLN A 385 -29.77 1.67 38.17
CA GLN A 385 -30.04 0.69 39.24
C GLN A 385 -30.30 1.33 40.62
N HIS A 386 -29.84 2.56 40.89
CA HIS A 386 -29.83 3.13 42.25
C HIS A 386 -30.33 4.60 42.34
N GLY A 387 -31.48 4.90 41.71
CA GLY A 387 -32.36 6.05 42.03
C GLY A 387 -31.69 7.41 42.32
N ILE A 388 -31.20 8.10 41.28
CA ILE A 388 -30.66 9.47 41.37
C ILE A 388 -31.41 10.36 40.39
N GLU A 389 -31.99 11.46 40.86
CA GLU A 389 -32.64 12.46 40.01
C GLU A 389 -31.62 13.33 39.25
N ARG A 390 -31.97 13.76 38.04
CA ARG A 390 -31.14 14.63 37.19
C ARG A 390 -31.94 15.85 36.73
N THR A 391 -31.35 17.04 36.86
CA THR A 391 -32.02 18.32 36.54
C THR A 391 -32.10 18.65 35.05
N ASP A 392 -31.50 17.82 34.19
CA ASP A 392 -31.59 17.87 32.72
C ASP A 392 -32.64 16.90 32.16
N ILE A 393 -33.29 16.09 33.00
CA ILE A 393 -34.43 15.29 32.59
C ILE A 393 -35.60 16.23 32.26
N GLY A 394 -36.03 16.24 31.00
CA GLY A 394 -37.20 17.00 30.57
C GLY A 394 -38.52 16.44 31.14
N ASN A 395 -39.62 17.08 30.79
CA ASN A 395 -40.97 16.79 31.33
C ASN A 395 -41.45 15.33 31.13
N LEU A 396 -40.76 14.55 30.30
CA LEU A 396 -41.12 13.20 29.83
C LEU A 396 -39.90 12.25 29.84
N GLY A 397 -38.94 12.46 30.75
CA GLY A 397 -37.82 11.53 30.92
C GLY A 397 -36.67 11.72 29.92
N GLY A 398 -35.87 10.66 29.75
CA GLY A 398 -34.56 10.67 29.06
C GLY A 398 -34.60 10.47 27.54
N GLY A 399 -35.62 10.98 26.85
CA GLY A 399 -35.73 10.89 25.38
C GLY A 399 -35.20 12.10 24.61
N ILE A 400 -35.32 12.07 23.27
CA ILE A 400 -35.03 13.20 22.39
C ILE A 400 -36.30 14.03 22.20
N TYR A 401 -36.23 15.32 22.54
CA TYR A 401 -37.36 16.25 22.54
C TYR A 401 -37.51 17.00 21.22
N LEU A 402 -38.74 17.00 20.70
CA LEU A 402 -39.16 17.56 19.42
C LEU A 402 -40.52 18.27 19.62
N SER A 403 -40.87 19.22 18.75
CA SER A 403 -42.17 19.93 18.81
C SER A 403 -42.61 20.34 17.41
N ASP A 404 -43.90 20.55 17.18
CA ASP A 404 -44.43 21.17 15.96
C ASP A 404 -44.52 22.70 16.07
N SER A 405 -44.45 23.24 17.30
CA SER A 405 -44.45 24.67 17.58
C SER A 405 -43.06 25.29 17.42
N LEU A 406 -42.94 26.36 16.63
CA LEU A 406 -41.68 27.12 16.57
C LEU A 406 -41.38 27.84 17.90
N LYS A 407 -42.42 28.20 18.66
CA LYS A 407 -42.33 28.94 19.93
C LYS A 407 -41.64 28.11 21.03
N THR A 408 -41.70 26.78 20.98
CA THR A 408 -40.94 25.90 21.89
C THR A 408 -39.49 25.80 21.47
N SER A 409 -39.21 25.44 20.21
CA SER A 409 -37.85 25.26 19.70
C SER A 409 -37.00 26.52 19.85
N VAL A 410 -37.56 27.70 19.56
CA VAL A 410 -36.87 28.99 19.73
C VAL A 410 -36.34 29.22 21.16
N LYS A 411 -36.95 28.65 22.22
CA LYS A 411 -36.47 28.74 23.61
C LYS A 411 -35.05 28.17 23.79
N TYR A 412 -34.64 27.23 22.93
CA TYR A 412 -33.36 26.52 22.98
C TYR A 412 -32.33 27.02 21.94
N SER A 413 -32.76 27.89 21.03
CA SER A 413 -31.93 28.52 20.01
C SER A 413 -31.24 29.77 20.54
N LYS A 414 -29.96 29.96 20.19
CA LYS A 414 -29.17 31.17 20.49
C LYS A 414 -28.61 31.74 19.20
N PRO A 415 -28.49 33.08 19.06
CA PRO A 415 -27.85 33.68 17.91
C PRO A 415 -26.34 33.37 17.95
N SER A 416 -25.79 33.03 16.79
CA SER A 416 -24.36 32.74 16.57
C SER A 416 -23.50 33.93 17.01
N LEU A 417 -22.40 33.64 17.70
CA LEU A 417 -21.38 34.63 18.00
C LEU A 417 -20.64 35.07 16.72
N THR A 418 -20.58 34.21 15.72
CA THR A 418 -19.93 34.43 14.42
C THR A 418 -20.73 35.39 13.53
N ASP A 419 -21.96 35.04 13.12
CA ASP A 419 -22.75 35.80 12.13
C ASP A 419 -24.06 36.41 12.68
N GLY A 420 -24.42 36.13 13.93
CA GLY A 420 -25.67 36.60 14.55
C GLY A 420 -26.94 35.85 14.15
N SER A 421 -26.86 34.85 13.26
CA SER A 421 -27.99 34.03 12.82
C SER A 421 -28.31 32.89 13.78
N ARG A 422 -29.46 32.24 13.60
CA ARG A 422 -29.93 31.09 14.39
C ARG A 422 -30.12 29.87 13.51
N LEU A 423 -29.90 28.68 14.07
CA LEU A 423 -30.11 27.40 13.39
C LEU A 423 -31.27 26.62 14.00
N LEU A 424 -32.07 26.00 13.12
CA LEU A 424 -33.23 25.16 13.43
C LEU A 424 -33.12 23.87 12.63
N LEU A 425 -33.39 22.72 13.25
CA LEU A 425 -33.48 21.44 12.58
C LEU A 425 -34.95 21.08 12.31
N VAL A 426 -35.21 20.60 11.10
CA VAL A 426 -36.45 19.92 10.73
C VAL A 426 -36.11 18.45 10.52
N CYS A 427 -36.70 17.59 11.34
CA CYS A 427 -36.48 16.15 11.36
C CYS A 427 -37.75 15.41 10.92
N GLU A 428 -37.62 14.34 10.14
CA GLU A 428 -38.69 13.35 9.99
C GLU A 428 -38.61 12.37 11.16
N VAL A 429 -39.74 12.18 11.85
CA VAL A 429 -39.81 11.43 13.10
C VAL A 429 -40.88 10.35 13.01
N ALA A 430 -40.47 9.08 13.10
CA ALA A 430 -41.34 7.92 13.11
C ALA A 430 -41.91 7.67 14.51
N LEU A 431 -43.03 8.34 14.82
CA LEU A 431 -43.71 8.24 16.12
C LEU A 431 -44.42 6.88 16.29
N GLY A 432 -44.92 6.30 15.20
CA GLY A 432 -45.80 5.12 15.23
C GLY A 432 -46.96 5.27 16.22
N ARG A 433 -47.17 4.27 17.08
CA ARG A 433 -48.10 4.37 18.21
C ARG A 433 -47.51 5.30 19.27
N CYS A 434 -47.96 6.55 19.26
CA CYS A 434 -47.60 7.56 20.25
C CYS A 434 -48.55 7.52 21.46
N LYS A 435 -48.03 7.75 22.67
CA LYS A 435 -48.82 7.82 23.91
C LYS A 435 -49.02 9.26 24.35
N ASP A 436 -50.26 9.74 24.29
CA ASP A 436 -50.68 11.02 24.89
C ASP A 436 -50.55 10.98 26.42
N LEU A 437 -49.88 11.97 27.01
CA LEU A 437 -49.80 12.20 28.46
C LEU A 437 -50.24 13.64 28.79
N LEU A 438 -51.07 13.76 29.84
CA LEU A 438 -51.56 15.05 30.39
C LEU A 438 -50.77 15.49 31.64
N LYS A 439 -49.84 14.66 32.10
CA LYS A 439 -48.99 14.88 33.26
C LYS A 439 -47.53 14.64 32.92
N LYS A 440 -46.65 15.31 33.63
CA LYS A 440 -45.20 15.14 33.50
C LYS A 440 -44.77 13.82 34.15
N ASP A 441 -43.82 13.15 33.53
CA ASP A 441 -43.22 11.92 34.02
C ASP A 441 -41.72 11.93 33.72
N THR A 442 -40.93 12.39 34.69
CA THR A 442 -39.47 12.43 34.62
C THR A 442 -38.83 11.05 34.83
N THR A 443 -39.60 9.98 35.05
CA THR A 443 -39.05 8.63 35.30
C THR A 443 -38.85 7.80 34.03
N LEU A 444 -39.38 8.25 32.89
CA LEU A 444 -39.34 7.51 31.62
C LEU A 444 -37.92 7.38 31.04
N THR A 445 -37.35 6.18 31.03
CA THR A 445 -36.14 5.85 30.25
C THR A 445 -36.47 5.30 28.85
N CYS A 446 -37.73 4.91 28.62
CA CYS A 446 -38.22 4.35 27.35
C CYS A 446 -39.71 4.68 27.11
N ALA A 447 -40.21 4.40 25.91
CA ALA A 447 -41.64 4.49 25.60
C ALA A 447 -42.42 3.39 26.35
N PRO A 448 -43.56 3.69 27.01
CA PRO A 448 -44.34 2.69 27.75
C PRO A 448 -44.88 1.55 26.88
N ASP A 449 -45.08 0.37 27.48
CA ASP A 449 -45.49 -0.87 26.81
C ASP A 449 -46.60 -0.68 25.76
N GLY A 450 -46.32 -1.15 24.54
CA GLY A 450 -47.22 -1.03 23.39
C GLY A 450 -47.08 0.27 22.58
N TYR A 451 -46.29 1.24 23.04
CA TYR A 451 -46.06 2.52 22.35
C TYR A 451 -44.59 2.66 21.93
N HIS A 452 -44.31 3.54 20.97
CA HIS A 452 -42.97 3.78 20.42
C HIS A 452 -42.50 5.23 20.64
N SER A 453 -43.40 6.14 20.99
CA SER A 453 -43.10 7.52 21.36
C SER A 453 -44.11 8.04 22.39
N VAL A 454 -43.82 9.18 22.99
CA VAL A 454 -44.69 9.86 23.97
C VAL A 454 -44.97 11.29 23.52
N HIS A 455 -46.14 11.81 23.87
CA HIS A 455 -46.62 13.13 23.49
C HIS A 455 -47.19 13.83 24.72
N GLY A 456 -46.49 14.85 25.21
CA GLY A 456 -46.94 15.75 26.28
C GLY A 456 -47.91 16.76 25.68
N VAL A 457 -49.20 16.54 25.92
CA VAL A 457 -50.28 17.22 25.21
C VAL A 457 -50.52 18.62 25.77
N GLN A 458 -50.58 19.64 24.93
CA GLN A 458 -50.81 21.03 25.32
C GLN A 458 -52.09 21.20 26.16
N ARG A 459 -51.97 22.02 27.21
CA ARG A 459 -53.10 22.53 27.99
C ARG A 459 -53.93 23.51 27.17
N THR A 460 -55.22 23.21 27.01
CA THR A 460 -56.19 24.13 26.38
C THR A 460 -57.30 24.48 27.37
N PRO A 461 -58.16 25.49 27.10
CA PRO A 461 -59.27 25.83 28.01
C PRO A 461 -60.20 24.65 28.35
N ASN A 462 -60.28 23.65 27.47
CA ASN A 462 -61.11 22.46 27.62
C ASN A 462 -60.31 21.19 28.01
N ARG A 463 -58.98 21.28 28.14
CA ARG A 463 -58.10 20.14 28.46
C ARG A 463 -57.09 20.53 29.53
N LEU A 464 -57.32 20.06 30.76
CA LEU A 464 -56.33 20.15 31.83
C LEU A 464 -55.11 19.29 31.49
N SER A 465 -53.95 19.93 31.44
CA SER A 465 -52.65 19.31 31.22
C SER A 465 -51.56 20.12 31.92
N GLU A 466 -50.42 19.48 32.19
CA GLU A 466 -49.23 20.08 32.81
C GLU A 466 -48.24 20.66 31.77
N PHE A 467 -48.52 20.51 30.47
CA PHE A 467 -47.70 21.01 29.36
C PHE A 467 -48.24 22.35 28.80
N GLU A 468 -47.35 23.31 28.53
CA GLU A 468 -47.71 24.64 27.99
C GLU A 468 -47.88 24.67 26.46
N ASP A 469 -47.15 23.81 25.78
CA ASP A 469 -47.03 23.65 24.33
C ASP A 469 -46.89 22.12 24.07
N ASP A 470 -47.18 21.60 22.87
CA ASP A 470 -47.08 20.16 22.59
C ASP A 470 -45.61 19.68 22.48
N GLU A 471 -45.26 18.65 23.24
CA GLU A 471 -43.90 18.07 23.34
C GLU A 471 -43.89 16.60 22.88
N PHE A 472 -43.22 16.30 21.77
CA PHE A 472 -43.04 14.94 21.26
C PHE A 472 -41.67 14.38 21.69
N VAL A 473 -41.66 13.14 22.19
CA VAL A 473 -40.46 12.50 22.71
C VAL A 473 -40.30 11.08 22.18
N VAL A 474 -39.12 10.79 21.61
CA VAL A 474 -38.72 9.45 21.16
C VAL A 474 -37.51 8.96 21.95
N TYR A 475 -37.45 7.65 22.20
CA TYR A 475 -36.44 7.02 23.06
C TYR A 475 -35.46 6.14 22.26
N ASN A 476 -35.46 6.26 20.94
CA ASN A 476 -34.53 5.60 20.04
C ASN A 476 -34.14 6.55 18.91
N THR A 477 -32.83 6.66 18.64
CA THR A 477 -32.27 7.46 17.54
C THR A 477 -32.71 6.96 16.16
N GLU A 478 -33.02 5.67 16.03
CA GLU A 478 -33.53 5.03 14.79
C GLU A 478 -34.94 5.52 14.38
N GLN A 479 -35.61 6.32 15.22
CA GLN A 479 -36.89 6.96 14.90
C GLN A 479 -36.73 8.36 14.29
N ILE A 480 -35.51 8.85 14.06
CA ILE A 480 -35.24 10.21 13.58
C ILE A 480 -34.38 10.17 12.31
N ARG A 481 -34.78 10.93 11.29
CA ARG A 481 -33.99 11.31 10.11
C ARG A 481 -33.91 12.83 10.05
N LEU A 482 -32.70 13.40 9.95
CA LEU A 482 -32.53 14.82 9.67
C LEU A 482 -32.96 15.11 8.21
N LYS A 483 -33.63 16.23 7.98
CA LYS A 483 -34.10 16.61 6.63
C LYS A 483 -33.67 18.01 6.20
N TYR A 484 -33.87 19.02 7.05
CA TYR A 484 -33.42 20.38 6.77
C TYR A 484 -32.72 21.02 7.97
N VAL A 485 -31.70 21.83 7.69
CA VAL A 485 -31.23 22.91 8.56
C VAL A 485 -31.80 24.22 8.01
N VAL A 486 -32.49 24.99 8.85
CA VAL A 486 -33.00 26.32 8.51
C VAL A 486 -32.16 27.35 9.25
N GLN A 487 -31.55 28.27 8.50
CA GLN A 487 -30.85 29.44 9.06
C GLN A 487 -31.81 30.63 9.05
N TYR A 488 -32.01 31.27 10.20
CA TYR A 488 -33.03 32.31 10.38
C TYR A 488 -32.60 33.39 11.38
N SER A 489 -33.38 34.47 11.46
CA SER A 489 -33.24 35.54 12.47
C SER A 489 -34.60 35.95 13.04
N LEU A 490 -34.58 36.49 14.27
CA LEU A 490 -35.71 37.08 14.97
C LEU A 490 -35.60 38.61 15.01
N GLU A 491 -36.72 39.28 15.28
CA GLU A 491 -36.74 40.73 15.51
C GLU A 491 -35.84 41.09 16.70
N GLY A 492 -34.78 41.86 16.43
CA GLY A 492 -33.78 42.28 17.41
C GLY A 492 -32.44 41.53 17.36
N ASP A 493 -32.35 40.41 16.61
CA ASP A 493 -31.05 39.79 16.32
C ASP A 493 -30.20 40.73 15.43
N LYS A 494 -28.88 40.79 15.69
CA LYS A 494 -27.94 41.60 14.91
C LYS A 494 -27.06 40.71 14.04
N LEU A 495 -27.47 40.53 12.78
CA LEU A 495 -26.66 39.87 11.76
C LEU A 495 -25.33 40.61 11.56
N LYS A 496 -24.28 39.84 11.27
CA LYS A 496 -22.93 40.31 10.97
C LYS A 496 -22.50 39.71 9.64
N GLU A 497 -21.66 40.43 8.91
CA GLU A 497 -21.08 39.92 7.67
C GLU A 497 -19.98 38.89 7.98
N PHE A 498 -20.18 37.66 7.52
CA PHE A 498 -19.22 36.56 7.64
C PHE A 498 -18.85 36.05 6.24
N GLN A 499 -17.69 36.50 5.73
CA GLN A 499 -17.11 36.07 4.46
C GLN A 499 -15.83 35.24 4.71
N PRO A 500 -15.92 33.92 4.94
CA PRO A 500 -14.76 33.06 5.09
C PRO A 500 -14.03 32.87 3.75
N GLN A 501 -12.72 32.60 3.79
CA GLN A 501 -11.99 32.11 2.62
C GLN A 501 -12.33 30.63 2.41
N ILE A 502 -13.08 30.35 1.34
CA ILE A 502 -13.54 29.00 1.01
C ILE A 502 -12.57 28.38 0.01
N ASN A 503 -12.04 27.20 0.33
CA ASN A 503 -11.33 26.40 -0.68
C ASN A 503 -12.31 25.42 -1.32
N THR A 504 -12.84 25.79 -2.49
CA THR A 504 -13.86 25.05 -3.25
C THR A 504 -13.32 23.86 -4.06
N HIS A 505 -11.99 23.72 -4.15
CA HIS A 505 -11.31 22.67 -4.90
C HIS A 505 -10.24 21.99 -4.04
N ALA A 506 -10.20 20.66 -4.03
CA ALA A 506 -8.99 19.98 -3.59
C ALA A 506 -7.88 20.15 -4.67
N VAL A 507 -6.67 20.48 -4.24
CA VAL A 507 -5.56 20.84 -5.12
C VAL A 507 -4.83 19.57 -5.59
N PRO A 508 -4.48 19.42 -6.88
CA PRO A 508 -3.71 18.27 -7.34
C PRO A 508 -2.25 18.34 -6.84
N ILE A 509 -1.63 17.17 -6.64
CA ILE A 509 -0.32 17.04 -5.98
C ILE A 509 0.75 16.43 -6.90
N GLU A 510 2.03 16.60 -6.55
CA GLU A 510 3.13 15.75 -7.02
C GLU A 510 3.47 14.71 -5.94
N ALA A 511 3.13 13.45 -6.19
CA ALA A 511 3.54 12.33 -5.34
C ALA A 511 4.90 11.79 -5.79
N LYS A 512 5.85 11.65 -4.85
CA LYS A 512 7.16 11.03 -5.12
C LYS A 512 7.35 9.72 -4.35
N TYR A 513 7.72 8.68 -5.09
CA TYR A 513 8.10 7.38 -4.56
C TYR A 513 9.56 7.08 -4.93
N VAL A 514 10.34 6.59 -3.97
CA VAL A 514 11.77 6.29 -4.13
C VAL A 514 12.00 4.88 -3.63
N PHE A 515 12.61 4.02 -4.46
CA PHE A 515 12.77 2.61 -4.15
C PHE A 515 14.16 2.08 -4.58
N PRO A 516 14.67 1.05 -3.90
CA PRO A 516 15.95 0.45 -4.23
C PRO A 516 15.81 -0.61 -5.33
N LEU A 517 16.84 -0.78 -6.15
CA LEU A 517 17.11 -1.99 -6.93
C LEU A 517 18.59 -2.37 -6.78
N GLU A 518 18.98 -3.58 -7.19
CA GLU A 518 20.39 -3.96 -7.24
C GLU A 518 21.16 -3.16 -8.31
N GLU A 519 22.45 -2.91 -8.07
CA GLU A 519 23.36 -2.17 -8.97
C GLU A 519 23.42 -2.75 -10.40
N THR A 520 23.21 -4.07 -10.52
CA THR A 520 23.14 -4.84 -11.76
C THR A 520 21.82 -4.70 -12.51
N ALA A 521 20.79 -4.09 -11.93
CA ALA A 521 19.47 -4.00 -12.53
C ALA A 521 19.42 -3.00 -13.71
N ALA A 522 18.44 -3.23 -14.58
CA ALA A 522 17.96 -2.29 -15.59
C ALA A 522 16.44 -2.20 -15.52
N VAL A 523 15.91 -1.01 -15.26
CA VAL A 523 14.50 -0.72 -15.51
C VAL A 523 14.31 -0.60 -17.02
N CYS A 524 13.41 -1.43 -17.57
CA CYS A 524 13.23 -1.59 -19.01
C CYS A 524 11.78 -1.51 -19.49
N GLY A 525 10.88 -1.05 -18.61
CA GLY A 525 9.49 -0.70 -18.89
C GLY A 525 8.86 0.04 -17.72
N PHE A 526 8.10 1.09 -18.01
CA PHE A 526 7.41 1.95 -17.04
C PHE A 526 6.02 2.28 -17.56
N GLU A 527 4.99 1.88 -16.82
CA GLU A 527 3.58 2.00 -17.21
C GLU A 527 2.77 2.60 -16.06
N ALA A 528 1.83 3.48 -16.37
CA ALA A 528 0.90 4.06 -15.41
C ALA A 528 -0.55 3.78 -15.84
N PHE A 529 -1.39 3.42 -14.88
CA PHE A 529 -2.84 3.23 -15.07
C PHE A 529 -3.59 4.20 -14.15
N ILE A 530 -4.40 5.08 -14.74
CA ILE A 530 -5.17 6.12 -14.04
C ILE A 530 -6.51 6.34 -14.75
N ASN A 531 -7.59 6.48 -14.00
CA ASN A 531 -8.92 6.84 -14.52
C ASN A 531 -9.37 6.04 -15.78
N GLY A 532 -9.10 4.73 -15.81
CA GLY A 532 -9.40 3.84 -16.94
C GLY A 532 -8.42 3.92 -18.13
N LYS A 533 -7.43 4.81 -18.11
CA LYS A 533 -6.39 4.98 -19.14
C LYS A 533 -5.12 4.22 -18.78
N HIS A 534 -4.49 3.60 -19.79
CA HIS A 534 -3.13 3.04 -19.73
C HIS A 534 -2.16 3.97 -20.45
N VAL A 535 -1.07 4.36 -19.78
CA VAL A 535 -0.08 5.29 -20.31
C VAL A 535 1.31 4.63 -20.24
N ILE A 536 1.91 4.39 -21.40
CA ILE A 536 3.21 3.74 -21.53
C ILE A 536 4.31 4.81 -21.61
N GLY A 537 5.26 4.76 -20.68
CA GLY A 537 6.41 5.66 -20.64
C GLY A 537 7.39 5.40 -21.79
N LYS A 538 7.97 6.47 -22.34
CA LYS A 538 8.98 6.41 -23.40
C LYS A 538 10.32 6.90 -22.86
N VAL A 539 11.40 6.18 -23.15
CA VAL A 539 12.77 6.62 -22.80
C VAL A 539 13.17 7.80 -23.67
N LYS A 540 13.64 8.88 -23.04
CA LYS A 540 14.20 10.07 -23.68
C LYS A 540 15.46 10.52 -22.95
N GLU A 541 16.23 11.42 -23.55
CA GLU A 541 17.34 12.09 -22.85
C GLU A 541 16.80 12.85 -21.63
N LYS A 542 17.54 12.79 -20.51
CA LYS A 542 17.10 13.21 -19.17
C LYS A 542 16.61 14.66 -19.11
N GLU A 543 17.26 15.56 -19.85
CA GLU A 543 16.84 16.96 -19.94
C GLU A 543 15.54 17.13 -20.75
N GLN A 544 15.37 16.39 -21.85
CA GLN A 544 14.14 16.39 -22.65
C GLN A 544 12.97 15.81 -21.85
N ALA A 545 13.16 14.67 -21.19
CA ALA A 545 12.14 14.04 -20.36
C ALA A 545 11.64 14.98 -19.24
N ARG A 546 12.57 15.62 -18.53
CA ARG A 546 12.26 16.59 -17.47
C ARG A 546 11.61 17.87 -18.00
N LYS A 547 11.92 18.31 -19.23
CA LYS A 547 11.27 19.44 -19.90
C LYS A 547 9.83 19.11 -20.28
N GLU A 548 9.58 17.95 -20.90
CA GLU A 548 8.24 17.51 -21.29
C GLU A 548 7.34 17.26 -20.08
N TYR A 549 7.87 16.68 -19.00
CA TYR A 549 7.17 16.51 -17.72
C TYR A 549 6.67 17.85 -17.15
N LYS A 550 7.53 18.88 -17.11
CA LYS A 550 7.14 20.24 -16.68
C LYS A 550 6.05 20.82 -17.58
N GLN A 551 6.23 20.75 -18.90
CA GLN A 551 5.28 21.28 -19.88
C GLN A 551 3.90 20.58 -19.84
N ALA A 552 3.83 19.31 -19.42
CA ALA A 552 2.56 18.62 -19.21
C ALA A 552 1.83 19.14 -17.95
N ILE A 553 2.56 19.33 -16.84
CA ILE A 553 2.02 19.86 -15.58
C ILE A 553 1.59 21.33 -15.74
N GLU A 554 2.38 22.16 -16.43
CA GLU A 554 2.05 23.54 -16.79
C GLU A 554 0.75 23.64 -17.63
N LYS A 555 0.38 22.59 -18.36
CA LYS A 555 -0.87 22.48 -19.14
C LYS A 555 -2.03 21.82 -18.38
N GLY A 556 -1.84 21.42 -17.13
CA GLY A 556 -2.87 20.71 -16.36
C GLY A 556 -3.09 19.24 -16.76
N HIS A 557 -2.18 18.63 -17.52
CA HIS A 557 -2.18 17.20 -17.84
C HIS A 557 -1.49 16.38 -16.75
N GLY A 558 -1.77 15.07 -16.68
CA GLY A 558 -1.03 14.17 -15.80
C GLY A 558 0.35 13.86 -16.38
N ALA A 559 1.36 13.76 -15.53
CA ALA A 559 2.73 13.52 -15.97
C ALA A 559 3.44 12.51 -15.05
N TYR A 560 4.19 11.60 -15.66
CA TYR A 560 4.83 10.47 -14.99
C TYR A 560 6.30 10.43 -15.42
N LEU A 561 7.21 10.75 -14.50
CA LEU A 561 8.64 10.75 -14.73
C LEU A 561 9.29 9.65 -13.90
N MET A 562 10.18 8.86 -14.50
CA MET A 562 11.05 7.96 -13.77
C MET A 562 12.52 8.28 -14.08
N ASP A 563 13.28 8.51 -13.01
CA ASP A 563 14.70 8.85 -12.99
C ASP A 563 15.50 7.82 -12.19
N GLN A 564 16.80 7.72 -12.49
CA GLN A 564 17.81 7.09 -11.64
C GLN A 564 18.72 8.21 -11.11
N ASP A 565 18.86 8.28 -9.78
CA ASP A 565 19.68 9.31 -9.10
C ASP A 565 21.00 8.73 -8.55
N ALA A 566 21.05 7.41 -8.32
CA ALA A 566 22.24 6.62 -8.03
C ALA A 566 22.08 5.22 -8.66
N PRO A 567 23.15 4.41 -8.83
CA PRO A 567 23.04 3.09 -9.47
C PRO A 567 21.96 2.18 -8.85
N ASP A 568 21.80 2.27 -7.53
CA ASP A 568 20.88 1.52 -6.67
C ASP A 568 19.54 2.23 -6.37
N VAL A 569 19.38 3.52 -6.71
CA VAL A 569 18.23 4.36 -6.30
C VAL A 569 17.44 4.89 -7.49
N PHE A 570 16.17 4.47 -7.55
CA PHE A 570 15.23 4.84 -8.59
C PHE A 570 14.07 5.68 -8.03
N THR A 571 13.65 6.67 -8.81
CA THR A 571 12.75 7.75 -8.38
C THR A 571 11.59 7.86 -9.35
N ILE A 572 10.37 7.68 -8.87
CA ILE A 572 9.14 7.91 -9.62
C ILE A 572 8.50 9.21 -9.10
N SER A 573 8.22 10.13 -10.03
CA SER A 573 7.49 11.39 -9.76
C SER A 573 6.18 11.36 -10.55
N VAL A 574 5.06 11.34 -9.82
CA VAL A 574 3.70 11.40 -10.37
C VAL A 574 3.18 12.81 -10.17
N GLY A 575 3.23 13.63 -11.21
CA GLY A 575 2.86 15.04 -11.19
C GLY A 575 1.41 15.27 -11.56
N ASN A 576 0.79 16.24 -10.88
CA ASN A 576 -0.61 16.66 -11.10
C ASN A 576 -1.60 15.49 -10.90
N LEU A 577 -1.40 14.73 -9.82
CA LEU A 577 -2.29 13.66 -9.36
C LEU A 577 -3.59 14.29 -8.81
N PRO A 578 -4.78 13.95 -9.35
CA PRO A 578 -6.03 14.51 -8.84
C PRO A 578 -6.40 13.99 -7.44
N PRO A 579 -7.08 14.80 -6.62
CA PRO A 579 -7.67 14.36 -5.35
C PRO A 579 -8.59 13.16 -5.52
N GLY A 580 -8.48 12.16 -4.62
CA GLY A 580 -9.25 10.91 -4.70
C GLY A 580 -8.84 9.94 -5.82
N ALA A 581 -7.99 10.36 -6.76
CA ALA A 581 -7.52 9.47 -7.82
C ALA A 581 -6.55 8.41 -7.26
N THR A 582 -6.64 7.20 -7.81
CA THR A 582 -5.68 6.11 -7.55
C THR A 582 -4.93 5.77 -8.81
N VAL A 583 -3.61 5.71 -8.72
CA VAL A 583 -2.71 5.34 -9.81
C VAL A 583 -2.05 4.01 -9.48
N LEU A 584 -2.11 3.07 -10.42
CA LEU A 584 -1.27 1.88 -10.41
C LEU A 584 -0.05 2.15 -11.29
N ILE A 585 1.15 2.12 -10.72
CA ILE A 585 2.41 2.14 -11.44
C ILE A 585 2.94 0.71 -11.56
N LYS A 586 3.26 0.29 -12.78
CA LYS A 586 3.91 -0.98 -13.10
C LYS A 586 5.32 -0.73 -13.57
N VAL A 587 6.30 -1.24 -12.83
CA VAL A 587 7.73 -1.18 -13.17
C VAL A 587 8.19 -2.56 -13.62
N THR A 588 8.76 -2.64 -14.82
CA THR A 588 9.38 -3.85 -15.36
C THR A 588 10.89 -3.68 -15.37
N PHE A 589 11.61 -4.58 -14.68
CA PHE A 589 13.07 -4.57 -14.63
C PHE A 589 13.66 -5.97 -14.89
N ILE A 590 14.94 -5.97 -15.23
CA ILE A 590 15.79 -7.16 -15.41
C ILE A 590 17.03 -6.98 -14.53
N THR A 591 17.60 -8.07 -14.02
CA THR A 591 18.81 -8.03 -13.17
C THR A 591 19.67 -9.28 -13.36
N GLU A 592 20.96 -9.18 -13.05
CA GLU A 592 21.89 -10.30 -12.96
C GLU A 592 21.79 -10.95 -11.58
N LEU A 593 21.45 -12.24 -11.49
CA LEU A 593 21.37 -12.94 -10.20
C LEU A 593 22.76 -13.15 -9.58
N VAL A 594 22.86 -12.95 -8.26
CA VAL A 594 24.14 -13.02 -7.53
C VAL A 594 24.43 -14.45 -7.10
N VAL A 595 25.61 -14.98 -7.45
CA VAL A 595 26.08 -16.29 -6.97
C VAL A 595 26.93 -16.10 -5.71
N ARG A 596 26.56 -16.77 -4.62
CA ARG A 596 27.25 -16.77 -3.33
C ARG A 596 27.51 -18.23 -2.91
N SER A 597 28.78 -18.64 -2.86
CA SER A 597 29.21 -19.96 -2.36
C SER A 597 28.43 -21.15 -2.97
N GLY A 598 28.36 -21.24 -4.30
CA GLY A 598 27.63 -22.30 -5.00
C GLY A 598 26.10 -22.19 -5.00
N SER A 599 25.53 -21.15 -4.37
CA SER A 599 24.08 -20.88 -4.40
C SER A 599 23.78 -19.57 -5.13
N ILE A 600 22.74 -19.57 -5.94
CA ILE A 600 22.21 -18.39 -6.62
C ILE A 600 21.20 -17.70 -5.69
N VAL A 601 21.24 -16.38 -5.65
CA VAL A 601 20.43 -15.55 -4.75
C VAL A 601 19.76 -14.44 -5.55
N PHE A 602 18.44 -14.30 -5.35
CA PHE A 602 17.65 -13.14 -5.73
C PHE A 602 17.39 -12.29 -4.47
N LEU A 603 17.58 -10.97 -4.60
CA LEU A 603 17.35 -9.99 -3.54
C LEU A 603 16.39 -8.91 -4.02
N LEU A 604 15.40 -8.57 -3.19
CA LEU A 604 14.50 -7.44 -3.38
C LEU A 604 14.49 -6.61 -2.09
N SER A 605 15.31 -5.56 -2.07
CA SER A 605 15.49 -4.66 -0.93
C SER A 605 14.18 -3.94 -0.56
N GLY A 606 13.81 -3.96 0.72
CA GLY A 606 12.54 -3.39 1.20
C GLY A 606 12.58 -1.89 1.52
N SER A 607 13.75 -1.26 1.59
CA SER A 607 13.89 0.15 1.96
C SER A 607 15.17 0.79 1.39
N VAL A 608 15.11 2.09 1.11
CA VAL A 608 16.27 2.94 0.78
C VAL A 608 16.84 3.53 2.07
N ALA A 609 18.14 3.79 2.16
CA ALA A 609 18.69 4.46 3.34
C ALA A 609 18.00 5.83 3.56
N PRO A 610 17.49 6.16 4.76
CA PRO A 610 16.61 7.33 4.96
C PRO A 610 17.21 8.68 4.55
N TRP A 611 18.54 8.81 4.49
CA TRP A 611 19.21 10.03 4.04
C TRP A 611 19.28 10.15 2.50
N GLN A 612 19.42 9.04 1.75
CA GLN A 612 19.25 9.02 0.28
C GLN A 612 17.80 9.35 -0.06
N GLN A 613 16.87 8.66 0.59
CA GLN A 613 15.43 8.87 0.42
C GLN A 613 15.06 10.34 0.66
N ARG A 614 15.50 10.95 1.77
CA ARG A 614 15.29 12.39 2.05
C ARG A 614 15.94 13.32 1.02
N ALA A 615 17.16 13.04 0.55
CA ALA A 615 17.80 13.89 -0.45
C ALA A 615 17.01 13.91 -1.77
N THR A 616 16.59 12.75 -2.25
CA THR A 616 15.75 12.58 -3.45
C THR A 616 14.34 13.14 -3.24
N LEU A 617 13.70 12.86 -2.10
CA LEU A 617 12.39 13.42 -1.74
C LEU A 617 12.43 14.94 -1.52
N ASN A 618 13.60 15.55 -1.35
CA ASN A 618 13.76 17.01 -1.32
C ASN A 618 14.08 17.62 -2.71
N GLN A 619 14.46 16.83 -3.73
CA GLN A 619 14.84 17.36 -5.06
C GLN A 619 13.61 17.89 -5.84
N THR A 620 13.58 19.21 -6.09
CA THR A 620 12.50 19.90 -6.81
C THR A 620 12.51 19.58 -8.31
N THR A 621 11.48 18.86 -8.78
CA THR A 621 11.25 18.55 -10.21
C THR A 621 10.42 19.64 -10.90
N GLN A 622 9.45 20.20 -10.20
CA GLN A 622 8.48 21.20 -10.65
C GLN A 622 8.10 22.10 -9.47
N ALA A 623 7.35 23.19 -9.71
CA ALA A 623 6.97 24.17 -8.68
C ALA A 623 5.51 24.67 -8.83
N THR A 624 4.68 23.90 -9.54
CA THR A 624 3.31 24.24 -9.93
C THR A 624 2.27 23.56 -9.04
N VAL A 625 2.56 22.36 -8.55
CA VAL A 625 1.75 21.60 -7.59
C VAL A 625 2.55 21.27 -6.34
N GLU A 626 1.87 21.15 -5.20
CA GLU A 626 2.51 20.81 -3.92
C GLU A 626 3.07 19.38 -3.95
N LYS A 627 4.25 19.20 -3.35
CA LYS A 627 5.03 17.97 -3.46
C LYS A 627 5.00 17.18 -2.16
N ILE A 628 4.48 15.96 -2.24
CA ILE A 628 4.41 15.01 -1.13
C ILE A 628 5.38 13.85 -1.38
N GLY A 629 6.29 13.63 -0.44
CA GLY A 629 7.18 12.48 -0.45
C GLY A 629 6.57 11.30 0.30
N VAL A 630 6.51 10.13 -0.34
CA VAL A 630 6.12 8.88 0.33
C VAL A 630 7.31 8.41 1.19
N THR A 631 7.42 8.97 2.39
CA THR A 631 8.53 8.70 3.32
C THR A 631 8.44 7.31 3.95
N GLU A 632 7.24 6.87 4.30
CA GLU A 632 7.00 5.59 5.00
C GLU A 632 5.63 5.03 4.55
N LEU A 633 5.57 3.72 4.29
CA LEU A 633 4.30 2.99 4.18
C LEU A 633 3.77 2.76 5.61
N GLN A 634 3.13 3.78 6.18
CA GLN A 634 2.67 3.80 7.57
C GLN A 634 1.44 2.89 7.80
N SER A 635 1.72 1.60 7.94
CA SER A 635 0.77 0.48 8.16
C SER A 635 0.04 0.00 6.89
N GLU A 636 -0.39 -1.26 6.91
CA GLU A 636 -1.32 -1.90 5.95
C GLU A 636 -0.88 -2.02 4.48
N GLY A 637 0.43 -1.90 4.18
CA GLY A 637 0.96 -2.29 2.87
C GLY A 637 1.07 -3.81 2.68
N GLU A 638 0.10 -4.45 2.00
CA GLU A 638 0.17 -5.88 1.64
C GLU A 638 1.27 -6.16 0.61
N PHE A 639 2.14 -7.14 0.90
CA PHE A 639 3.17 -7.60 -0.03
C PHE A 639 2.83 -8.97 -0.64
N SER A 640 2.52 -8.97 -1.93
CA SER A 640 2.37 -10.19 -2.75
C SER A 640 3.55 -10.34 -3.72
N LEU A 641 4.08 -11.56 -3.79
CA LEU A 641 5.06 -12.00 -4.77
C LEU A 641 4.54 -13.27 -5.43
N SER A 642 4.60 -13.32 -6.76
CA SER A 642 4.58 -14.54 -7.56
C SER A 642 5.88 -14.61 -8.37
N MET A 643 6.56 -15.75 -8.38
CA MET A 643 7.86 -15.91 -9.03
C MET A 643 7.95 -17.27 -9.73
N SER A 644 8.19 -17.23 -11.04
CA SER A 644 8.52 -18.40 -11.87
C SER A 644 10.02 -18.67 -11.82
N ILE A 645 10.40 -19.94 -11.73
CA ILE A 645 11.78 -20.43 -11.73
C ILE A 645 11.84 -21.53 -12.83
N GLU A 646 11.94 -21.15 -14.12
CA GLU A 646 12.10 -22.08 -15.28
C GLU A 646 13.58 -22.33 -15.62
N MET A 647 13.91 -23.57 -16.01
CA MET A 647 15.08 -24.32 -15.48
C MET A 647 16.09 -24.91 -16.64
N PRO A 648 17.47 -24.86 -16.88
CA PRO A 648 18.37 -26.09 -17.19
C PRO A 648 19.70 -26.74 -16.46
N TYR A 649 20.24 -26.48 -15.22
CA TYR A 649 20.78 -27.41 -14.12
C TYR A 649 20.12 -27.28 -12.67
N GLU A 650 19.99 -28.27 -11.73
CA GLU A 650 18.84 -28.53 -10.75
C GLU A 650 18.39 -27.48 -9.70
N ILE A 651 17.18 -27.67 -9.13
CA ILE A 651 16.64 -26.90 -7.98
C ILE A 651 16.74 -27.67 -6.65
N ILE A 652 17.96 -27.91 -6.16
CA ILE A 652 18.19 -28.71 -4.95
C ILE A 652 17.68 -27.98 -3.69
N ASN A 653 18.30 -26.85 -3.34
CA ASN A 653 18.16 -26.19 -2.04
C ASN A 653 17.34 -24.89 -2.08
N LEU A 654 16.11 -24.93 -2.61
CA LEU A 654 15.24 -23.76 -2.64
C LEU A 654 14.87 -23.28 -1.21
N SER A 655 15.00 -21.98 -0.97
CA SER A 655 14.77 -21.33 0.33
C SER A 655 14.36 -19.86 0.17
N SER A 656 13.60 -19.32 1.14
CA SER A 656 13.06 -17.95 1.12
C SER A 656 13.08 -17.34 2.53
N SER A 657 13.32 -16.03 2.65
CA SER A 657 13.18 -15.29 3.91
C SER A 657 11.72 -15.09 4.35
N HIS A 658 10.78 -15.12 3.40
CA HIS A 658 9.34 -14.94 3.64
C HIS A 658 8.59 -16.28 3.57
N ARG A 659 7.41 -16.36 4.20
CA ARG A 659 6.57 -17.55 4.14
C ARG A 659 5.92 -17.71 2.77
N ILE A 660 6.24 -18.80 2.10
CA ILE A 660 5.85 -19.09 0.72
C ILE A 660 5.05 -20.39 0.59
N LYS A 661 4.30 -20.49 -0.50
CA LYS A 661 3.85 -21.75 -1.12
C LYS A 661 4.76 -22.03 -2.31
N THR A 662 5.06 -23.30 -2.51
CA THR A 662 5.94 -23.77 -3.58
C THR A 662 5.25 -24.84 -4.39
N LYS A 663 5.29 -24.72 -5.71
CA LYS A 663 5.18 -25.83 -6.67
C LYS A 663 6.57 -26.12 -7.18
N ARG A 664 6.97 -27.39 -7.37
CA ARG A 664 8.22 -27.71 -8.05
C ARG A 664 8.22 -29.05 -8.78
N THR A 665 8.99 -29.08 -9.86
CA THR A 665 9.70 -30.23 -10.41
C THR A 665 11.20 -29.95 -10.26
N ASP A 666 12.04 -30.96 -10.44
CA ASP A 666 13.51 -30.91 -10.56
C ASP A 666 13.96 -29.77 -11.50
N CYS A 667 13.19 -29.58 -12.57
CA CYS A 667 13.40 -28.60 -13.61
C CYS A 667 12.76 -27.22 -13.38
N LYS A 668 11.71 -27.08 -12.56
CA LYS A 668 10.92 -25.83 -12.54
C LYS A 668 10.29 -25.61 -11.17
N ALA A 669 10.32 -24.39 -10.64
CA ALA A 669 9.55 -24.02 -9.46
C ALA A 669 8.63 -22.81 -9.71
N VAL A 670 7.56 -22.72 -8.93
CA VAL A 670 6.70 -21.53 -8.82
C VAL A 670 6.50 -21.24 -7.35
N ILE A 671 6.80 -19.99 -6.96
CA ILE A 671 6.76 -19.51 -5.58
C ILE A 671 5.71 -18.41 -5.48
N SER A 672 4.86 -18.47 -4.45
CA SER A 672 3.95 -17.39 -4.09
C SER A 672 3.98 -17.09 -2.60
N THR A 673 4.03 -15.82 -2.16
CA THR A 673 3.92 -15.50 -0.73
C THR A 673 2.53 -15.83 -0.16
N LEU A 674 2.46 -16.03 1.16
CA LEU A 674 1.19 -16.12 1.86
C LEU A 674 0.53 -14.72 2.00
N PRO A 675 -0.81 -14.64 2.08
CA PRO A 675 -1.52 -13.39 2.42
C PRO A 675 -1.06 -12.82 3.77
N GLY A 676 -1.09 -11.49 3.91
CA GLY A 676 -0.66 -10.81 5.14
C GLY A 676 0.86 -10.87 5.41
N GLN A 677 1.69 -11.10 4.40
CA GLN A 677 3.11 -10.77 4.45
C GLN A 677 3.32 -9.29 4.13
N THR A 678 4.35 -8.68 4.73
CA THR A 678 4.76 -7.29 4.50
C THR A 678 6.24 -7.25 4.18
N LEU A 679 6.66 -6.38 3.26
CA LEU A 679 8.08 -6.26 2.89
C LEU A 679 8.82 -5.42 3.93
N GLY A 680 9.43 -6.10 4.90
CA GLY A 680 10.22 -5.46 5.96
C GLY A 680 11.52 -4.81 5.44
N SER A 681 12.18 -4.04 6.30
CA SER A 681 13.42 -3.32 5.96
C SER A 681 14.58 -4.20 5.49
N GLU A 682 14.59 -5.48 5.86
CA GLU A 682 15.60 -6.46 5.41
C GLU A 682 15.33 -6.99 3.99
N GLY A 683 14.15 -6.72 3.42
CA GLY A 683 13.76 -7.16 2.09
C GLY A 683 13.45 -8.64 1.96
N LEU A 684 13.14 -9.06 0.74
CA LEU A 684 12.95 -10.45 0.38
C LEU A 684 14.27 -11.02 -0.15
N GLN A 685 14.65 -12.20 0.35
CA GLN A 685 15.71 -13.03 -0.22
C GLN A 685 15.12 -14.38 -0.63
N VAL A 686 15.44 -14.83 -1.85
CA VAL A 686 15.18 -16.20 -2.33
C VAL A 686 16.51 -16.78 -2.79
N SER A 687 16.82 -18.01 -2.39
CA SER A 687 18.09 -18.68 -2.72
C SER A 687 17.90 -20.14 -3.10
N PHE A 688 18.69 -20.63 -4.05
CA PHE A 688 18.69 -22.01 -4.52
C PHE A 688 20.10 -22.41 -5.01
N SER A 689 20.41 -23.71 -4.97
CA SER A 689 21.67 -24.28 -5.47
C SER A 689 21.38 -25.18 -6.67
N LEU A 690 22.30 -25.23 -7.64
CA LEU A 690 22.27 -26.16 -8.77
C LEU A 690 23.39 -27.20 -8.62
N SER A 691 23.16 -28.39 -9.17
CA SER A 691 24.15 -29.47 -9.29
C SER A 691 25.34 -29.06 -10.18
N ASN A 692 25.15 -29.00 -11.50
CA ASN A 692 26.21 -28.68 -12.47
C ASN A 692 26.52 -27.18 -12.58
N ILE A 693 26.49 -26.43 -11.47
CA ILE A 693 26.63 -24.96 -11.45
C ILE A 693 27.92 -24.44 -12.11
N HIS A 694 29.00 -25.24 -12.16
CA HIS A 694 30.30 -24.86 -12.72
C HIS A 694 30.42 -24.96 -14.25
N MET A 695 29.51 -25.66 -14.94
CA MET A 695 29.63 -25.89 -16.38
C MET A 695 29.55 -24.58 -17.20
N PRO A 696 30.39 -24.40 -18.25
CA PRO A 696 30.42 -23.18 -19.06
C PRO A 696 29.27 -23.18 -20.09
N ARG A 697 28.49 -22.09 -20.17
CA ARG A 697 27.23 -22.03 -20.94
C ARG A 697 27.11 -20.79 -21.82
N MET A 698 26.40 -20.92 -22.94
CA MET A 698 26.10 -19.85 -23.89
C MET A 698 24.63 -19.85 -24.28
N TRP A 699 24.02 -18.67 -24.34
CA TRP A 699 22.70 -18.42 -24.92
C TRP A 699 22.82 -17.41 -26.05
N VAL A 700 21.97 -17.56 -27.06
CA VAL A 700 21.83 -16.58 -28.15
C VAL A 700 20.35 -16.26 -28.32
N GLU A 701 20.01 -14.98 -28.28
CA GLU A 701 18.67 -14.49 -28.59
C GLU A 701 18.69 -13.82 -29.96
N ASN A 702 17.72 -14.16 -30.81
CA ASN A 702 17.48 -13.48 -32.08
C ASN A 702 16.41 -12.41 -31.88
N HIS A 703 16.65 -11.18 -32.35
CA HIS A 703 15.66 -10.11 -32.24
C HIS A 703 14.38 -10.47 -33.04
N PRO A 704 13.16 -10.16 -32.57
CA PRO A 704 11.94 -10.54 -33.27
C PRO A 704 11.83 -10.01 -34.70
N ASP A 705 12.17 -8.72 -34.86
CA ASP A 705 11.92 -7.92 -36.08
C ASP A 705 13.19 -7.36 -36.76
N LYS A 706 14.38 -7.78 -36.33
CA LYS A 706 15.68 -7.27 -36.82
C LYS A 706 16.67 -8.42 -37.01
N ASP A 707 17.58 -8.29 -37.98
CA ASP A 707 18.73 -9.19 -38.11
C ASP A 707 19.81 -8.80 -37.07
N SER A 708 19.57 -9.16 -35.81
CA SER A 708 20.47 -8.93 -34.68
C SER A 708 20.44 -10.11 -33.72
N GLN A 709 21.60 -10.39 -33.13
CA GLN A 709 21.80 -11.45 -32.15
C GLN A 709 22.54 -10.93 -30.92
N ALA A 710 21.88 -11.07 -29.77
CA ALA A 710 22.49 -10.89 -28.46
C ALA A 710 23.00 -12.24 -27.95
N CYS A 711 24.23 -12.25 -27.44
CA CYS A 711 24.88 -13.42 -26.86
C CYS A 711 25.17 -13.18 -25.39
N MET A 712 25.04 -14.22 -24.56
CA MET A 712 25.49 -14.23 -23.17
C MET A 712 26.28 -15.49 -22.88
N LEU A 713 27.45 -15.31 -22.26
CA LEU A 713 28.30 -16.37 -21.74
C LEU A 713 28.28 -16.35 -20.21
N VAL A 714 28.10 -17.53 -19.61
CA VAL A 714 28.26 -17.76 -18.17
C VAL A 714 29.48 -18.66 -17.95
N PHE A 715 30.44 -18.15 -17.18
CA PHE A 715 31.58 -18.92 -16.67
C PHE A 715 31.58 -18.88 -15.15
N TYR A 716 31.59 -20.07 -14.51
CA TYR A 716 31.68 -20.23 -13.06
C TYR A 716 32.82 -21.21 -12.72
N PRO A 717 34.09 -20.82 -12.92
CA PRO A 717 35.20 -21.76 -12.89
C PRO A 717 35.46 -22.34 -11.50
N ASP A 718 35.73 -23.65 -11.45
CA ASP A 718 36.39 -24.30 -10.32
C ASP A 718 37.78 -24.80 -10.73
N PHE A 719 38.80 -24.07 -10.29
CA PHE A 719 40.20 -24.45 -10.48
C PHE A 719 40.73 -25.39 -9.39
N LYS A 720 39.97 -25.64 -8.31
CA LYS A 720 40.36 -26.55 -7.21
C LYS A 720 40.15 -28.00 -7.61
N SER A 721 38.98 -28.33 -8.16
CA SER A 721 38.64 -29.71 -8.58
C SER A 721 39.28 -30.13 -9.91
N SER A 722 39.83 -29.19 -10.68
CA SER A 722 40.40 -29.43 -12.02
C SER A 722 41.68 -30.30 -12.07
N GLY A 723 42.10 -30.95 -10.97
CA GLY A 723 43.21 -31.91 -10.93
C GLY A 723 44.63 -31.33 -11.09
N VAL A 724 44.78 -30.11 -11.59
CA VAL A 724 46.08 -29.40 -11.77
C VAL A 724 46.85 -29.27 -10.44
N PHE A 725 46.15 -29.28 -9.30
CA PHE A 725 46.73 -29.19 -7.96
C PHE A 725 46.82 -30.56 -7.23
N SER A 726 46.65 -31.69 -7.91
CA SER A 726 46.66 -33.06 -7.31
C SER A 726 48.04 -33.59 -6.91
N SER A 727 48.91 -32.73 -6.38
CA SER A 727 50.08 -33.12 -5.58
C SER A 727 50.11 -32.27 -4.31
N GLY A 728 50.23 -32.91 -3.14
CA GLY A 728 50.02 -32.30 -1.82
C GLY A 728 51.09 -31.30 -1.36
N GLY A 729 51.31 -30.24 -2.12
CA GLY A 729 52.06 -29.07 -1.69
C GLY A 729 51.22 -28.14 -0.80
N PRO A 730 51.87 -27.24 -0.02
CA PRO A 730 51.16 -26.15 0.65
C PRO A 730 50.56 -25.17 -0.38
N SER A 731 49.69 -24.28 0.09
CA SER A 731 49.02 -23.25 -0.72
C SER A 731 49.96 -22.57 -1.73
N SER A 732 49.45 -22.31 -2.93
CA SER A 732 50.20 -21.66 -4.03
C SER A 732 50.56 -20.19 -3.74
N VAL A 733 50.08 -19.64 -2.62
CA VAL A 733 50.39 -18.30 -2.11
C VAL A 733 51.35 -18.42 -0.92
N SER A 734 52.56 -17.85 -0.99
CA SER A 734 53.44 -17.76 0.20
C SER A 734 53.27 -16.50 1.03
N ASP A 735 53.12 -15.35 0.36
CA ASP A 735 53.27 -14.04 0.97
C ASP A 735 52.11 -13.12 0.61
N VAL A 736 51.53 -12.45 1.60
CA VAL A 736 50.55 -11.36 1.46
C VAL A 736 51.19 -10.05 1.90
N VAL A 737 51.11 -9.00 1.07
CA VAL A 737 51.63 -7.67 1.38
C VAL A 737 50.50 -6.65 1.32
N ILE A 738 50.15 -6.04 2.45
CA ILE A 738 49.17 -4.95 2.51
C ILE A 738 49.92 -3.62 2.30
N LEU A 739 49.63 -2.92 1.21
CA LEU A 739 50.12 -1.56 0.96
C LEU A 739 49.08 -0.55 1.47
N LEU A 740 49.47 0.26 2.44
CA LEU A 740 48.68 1.36 2.98
C LEU A 740 49.20 2.68 2.42
N ASP A 741 48.35 3.36 1.66
CA ASP A 741 48.60 4.74 1.22
C ASP A 741 48.45 5.68 2.42
N SER A 742 49.52 6.40 2.73
CA SER A 742 49.61 7.36 3.85
C SER A 742 49.88 8.79 3.36
N SER A 743 49.53 9.08 2.10
CA SER A 743 49.59 10.42 1.49
C SER A 743 48.58 11.41 2.07
N LYS A 744 48.71 12.68 1.68
CA LYS A 744 47.87 13.78 2.17
C LYS A 744 46.36 13.60 1.92
N SER A 745 45.96 12.98 0.80
CA SER A 745 44.53 12.75 0.51
C SER A 745 43.90 11.67 1.38
N MET A 746 44.71 10.81 1.99
CA MET A 746 44.29 9.77 2.93
C MET A 746 44.09 10.30 4.37
N GLN A 747 44.30 11.59 4.63
CA GLN A 747 44.18 12.16 5.98
C GLN A 747 42.74 12.07 6.54
N GLY A 748 42.61 11.86 7.85
CA GLY A 748 41.31 11.78 8.54
C GLY A 748 40.59 10.46 8.31
N ASP A 749 39.30 10.52 7.96
CA ASP A 749 38.43 9.35 7.82
C ASP A 749 38.93 8.34 6.78
N ALA A 750 39.63 8.78 5.73
CA ALA A 750 40.17 7.89 4.70
C ALA A 750 41.14 6.85 5.30
N MET A 751 42.16 7.29 6.04
CA MET A 751 43.08 6.41 6.78
C MET A 751 42.37 5.56 7.83
N LEU A 752 41.37 6.10 8.55
CA LEU A 752 40.60 5.31 9.53
C LEU A 752 39.82 4.16 8.86
N ASN A 753 39.24 4.42 7.69
CA ASN A 753 38.54 3.40 6.88
C ASN A 753 39.53 2.39 6.27
N ALA A 754 40.67 2.83 5.73
CA ALA A 754 41.74 1.95 5.23
C ALA A 754 42.23 0.97 6.30
N ARG A 755 42.56 1.48 7.49
CA ARG A 755 42.94 0.67 8.67
C ARG A 755 41.85 -0.32 9.05
N ARG A 756 40.56 0.09 9.01
CA ARG A 756 39.42 -0.80 9.34
C ARG A 756 39.29 -1.95 8.35
N ILE A 757 39.45 -1.69 7.05
CA ILE A 757 39.43 -2.72 6.00
C ILE A 757 40.62 -3.67 6.17
N ALA A 758 41.84 -3.15 6.37
CA ALA A 758 43.03 -3.96 6.65
C ALA A 758 42.86 -4.84 7.90
N LEU A 759 42.29 -4.31 8.99
CA LEU A 759 41.99 -5.05 10.21
C LEU A 759 40.88 -6.10 10.06
N GLN A 760 40.01 -5.99 9.05
CA GLN A 760 39.06 -7.05 8.70
C GLN A 760 39.75 -8.14 7.86
N VAL A 761 40.56 -7.76 6.85
CA VAL A 761 41.36 -8.70 6.05
C VAL A 761 42.29 -9.55 6.94
N LEU A 762 43.01 -8.92 7.87
CA LEU A 762 43.90 -9.58 8.84
C LEU A 762 43.18 -10.54 9.81
N LYS A 763 41.86 -10.46 9.93
CA LYS A 763 41.03 -11.39 10.71
C LYS A 763 40.43 -12.52 9.87
N SER A 764 40.50 -12.42 8.55
CA SER A 764 39.91 -13.36 7.60
C SER A 764 40.93 -14.23 6.87
N LEU A 765 42.19 -13.76 6.74
CA LEU A 765 43.30 -14.55 6.18
C LEU A 765 43.71 -15.70 7.10
N ASP A 766 44.13 -16.82 6.51
CA ASP A 766 44.75 -17.92 7.25
C ASP A 766 46.09 -17.51 7.92
N ARG A 767 46.35 -18.10 9.09
CA ARG A 767 47.54 -17.87 9.93
C ARG A 767 48.80 -18.54 9.41
N SER A 768 48.72 -19.40 8.39
CA SER A 768 49.90 -20.01 7.75
C SER A 768 50.64 -19.06 6.80
N LEU A 769 49.97 -18.01 6.32
CA LEU A 769 50.51 -17.06 5.35
C LEU A 769 51.50 -16.08 6.00
N LYS A 770 52.57 -15.74 5.29
CA LYS A 770 53.45 -14.64 5.70
C LYS A 770 52.79 -13.31 5.33
N ILE A 771 52.49 -12.49 6.34
CA ILE A 771 51.84 -11.18 6.12
C ILE A 771 52.82 -10.05 6.42
N ASN A 772 53.03 -9.15 5.47
CA ASN A 772 53.75 -7.89 5.62
C ASN A 772 52.80 -6.70 5.43
N ILE A 773 53.10 -5.58 6.09
CA ILE A 773 52.34 -4.33 5.95
C ILE A 773 53.33 -3.20 5.67
N ILE A 774 53.13 -2.46 4.57
CA ILE A 774 54.01 -1.36 4.16
C ILE A 774 53.16 -0.09 4.02
N SER A 775 53.50 0.95 4.78
CA SER A 775 52.93 2.29 4.64
C SER A 775 53.82 3.14 3.73
N PHE A 776 53.25 3.92 2.81
CA PHE A 776 54.03 4.74 1.88
C PHE A 776 53.46 6.16 1.66
N SER A 777 54.36 7.13 1.50
CA SER A 777 54.15 8.50 0.98
C SER A 777 55.49 9.06 0.48
N THR A 778 55.54 10.24 -0.16
CA THR A 778 56.83 10.85 -0.57
C THR A 778 57.72 11.29 0.60
N ASP A 779 57.12 11.72 1.71
CA ASP A 779 57.81 12.44 2.79
C ASP A 779 58.25 11.50 3.92
N GLY A 780 57.90 10.22 3.83
CA GLY A 780 58.40 9.18 4.72
C GLY A 780 59.89 8.92 4.50
N SER A 781 60.71 9.35 5.47
CA SER A 781 62.12 8.96 5.60
C SER A 781 62.27 7.43 5.56
N GLU A 782 62.99 6.93 4.56
CA GLU A 782 63.27 5.51 4.29
C GLU A 782 62.11 4.55 4.60
N SER A 783 61.27 4.30 3.58
CA SER A 783 60.24 3.24 3.51
C SER A 783 60.43 2.15 4.57
N GLN A 784 59.76 2.27 5.72
CA GLN A 784 60.04 1.38 6.84
C GLN A 784 59.60 -0.03 6.47
N PHE A 785 60.58 -0.89 6.14
CA PHE A 785 60.41 -2.32 5.87
C PHE A 785 60.13 -3.07 7.17
N LEU A 786 59.04 -2.68 7.81
CA LEU A 786 58.51 -3.24 9.05
C LEU A 786 57.91 -4.62 8.74
N CYS A 787 58.81 -5.61 8.69
CA CYS A 787 58.52 -7.04 8.75
C CYS A 787 57.95 -7.39 10.14
N ILE A 788 56.76 -6.85 10.43
CA ILE A 788 56.07 -7.04 11.71
C ILE A 788 55.49 -8.44 11.73
N SER A 789 56.10 -9.31 12.52
CA SER A 789 55.41 -10.47 13.06
C SER A 789 54.26 -9.99 13.95
N LEU A 790 53.05 -9.98 13.37
CA LEU A 790 51.73 -9.83 14.01
C LEU A 790 51.67 -8.99 15.31
N HIS A 791 51.53 -7.67 15.18
CA HIS A 791 51.05 -6.82 16.29
C HIS A 791 49.96 -5.83 15.85
N PHE A 792 48.75 -6.00 16.41
CA PHE A 792 47.58 -5.15 16.15
C PHE A 792 47.79 -3.68 16.52
N SER A 793 48.71 -3.39 17.45
CA SER A 793 49.07 -2.04 17.90
C SER A 793 49.70 -1.18 16.79
N SER A 794 50.52 -1.77 15.91
CA SER A 794 51.29 -1.02 14.91
C SER A 794 50.41 -0.30 13.87
N LEU A 795 49.26 -0.88 13.52
CA LEU A 795 48.26 -0.25 12.63
C LEU A 795 47.62 1.00 13.24
N GLN A 796 47.63 1.17 14.57
CA GLN A 796 47.10 2.37 15.22
C GLN A 796 48.07 3.55 15.12
N SER A 797 49.39 3.28 15.09
CA SER A 797 50.45 4.29 14.99
C SER A 797 50.74 4.82 13.57
N CYS A 798 50.29 4.16 12.50
CA CYS A 798 50.50 4.60 11.11
C CYS A 798 49.68 5.86 10.75
N GLY A 799 50.03 7.03 11.27
CA GLY A 799 49.38 8.29 10.94
C GLY A 799 49.56 8.66 9.46
N GLY A 800 48.59 9.39 8.89
CA GLY A 800 48.77 9.98 7.55
C GLY A 800 49.92 10.98 7.58
N SER A 801 50.95 10.73 6.76
CA SER A 801 52.15 11.54 6.69
C SER A 801 51.96 12.69 5.70
N GLY A 802 52.95 13.57 5.61
CA GLY A 802 53.06 14.46 4.46
C GLY A 802 53.23 13.68 3.16
N GLY A 803 52.94 14.34 2.04
CA GLY A 803 53.36 13.90 0.72
C GLY A 803 52.28 13.36 -0.22
N SER A 804 52.74 12.87 -1.37
CA SER A 804 51.92 12.31 -2.46
C SER A 804 52.11 10.79 -2.61
N THR A 805 51.26 10.18 -3.45
CA THR A 805 51.11 8.73 -3.62
C THR A 805 52.16 8.14 -4.58
N ASP A 806 53.39 8.00 -4.10
CA ASP A 806 54.55 7.52 -4.88
C ASP A 806 54.62 5.98 -4.98
N LEU A 807 53.50 5.34 -5.36
CA LEU A 807 53.27 3.88 -5.36
C LEU A 807 54.30 3.06 -6.14
N TRP A 808 54.92 3.65 -7.17
CA TRP A 808 56.00 2.98 -7.93
C TRP A 808 57.22 2.63 -7.05
N ARG A 809 57.46 3.34 -5.94
CA ARG A 809 58.57 3.04 -5.01
C ARG A 809 58.41 1.67 -4.33
N PRO A 810 57.38 1.40 -3.51
CA PRO A 810 57.22 0.09 -2.87
C PRO A 810 57.06 -1.05 -3.89
N LEU A 811 56.41 -0.80 -5.04
CA LEU A 811 56.33 -1.81 -6.12
C LEU A 811 57.72 -2.16 -6.68
N ARG A 812 58.58 -1.17 -6.94
CA ARG A 812 59.97 -1.38 -7.38
C ARG A 812 60.85 -2.05 -6.32
N SER A 813 60.59 -1.80 -5.03
CA SER A 813 61.25 -2.55 -3.95
C SER A 813 60.78 -4.01 -3.90
N LEU A 814 59.49 -4.26 -4.12
CA LEU A 814 58.92 -5.61 -4.13
C LEU A 814 59.28 -6.41 -5.39
N SER A 815 59.55 -5.76 -6.53
CA SER A 815 60.05 -6.43 -7.75
C SER A 815 61.50 -6.93 -7.62
N LEU A 816 62.30 -6.27 -6.76
CA LEU A 816 63.67 -6.71 -6.44
C LEU A 816 63.71 -7.86 -5.41
N LEU A 817 62.56 -8.24 -4.85
CA LEU A 817 62.42 -9.29 -3.83
C LEU A 817 61.48 -10.38 -4.37
N PRO A 818 61.96 -11.49 -4.95
CA PRO A 818 61.09 -12.57 -5.41
C PRO A 818 60.21 -13.16 -4.27
N PRO A 819 59.05 -13.78 -4.58
CA PRO A 819 58.22 -14.45 -3.57
C PRO A 819 58.94 -15.64 -2.94
N CYS A 820 58.56 -16.01 -1.70
CA CYS A 820 59.17 -17.15 -1.02
C CYS A 820 58.85 -18.49 -1.71
N ARG A 821 57.60 -18.69 -2.16
CA ARG A 821 57.12 -19.84 -2.97
C ARG A 821 55.86 -19.44 -3.74
N GLY A 822 55.71 -19.89 -4.99
CA GLY A 822 54.49 -19.61 -5.76
C GLY A 822 54.27 -18.12 -5.98
N VAL A 823 53.06 -17.62 -5.74
CA VAL A 823 52.69 -16.20 -5.98
C VAL A 823 52.64 -15.37 -4.70
N ARG A 824 53.03 -14.09 -4.82
CA ARG A 824 52.77 -13.04 -3.83
C ARG A 824 51.44 -12.37 -4.15
N ASN A 825 50.61 -12.13 -3.14
CA ASN A 825 49.46 -11.24 -3.26
C ASN A 825 49.78 -9.88 -2.66
N ILE A 826 49.56 -8.81 -3.41
CA ILE A 826 49.59 -7.43 -2.90
C ILE A 826 48.15 -6.94 -2.77
N LEU A 827 47.81 -6.34 -1.64
CA LEU A 827 46.54 -5.66 -1.41
C LEU A 827 46.78 -4.17 -1.19
N LEU A 828 46.43 -3.33 -2.17
CA LEU A 828 46.56 -1.88 -2.10
C LEU A 828 45.29 -1.23 -1.55
N LEU A 829 45.44 -0.44 -0.48
CA LEU A 829 44.41 0.44 0.08
C LEU A 829 44.83 1.89 -0.18
N SER A 830 44.13 2.57 -1.09
CA SER A 830 44.48 3.90 -1.61
C SER A 830 43.24 4.58 -2.23
N ASP A 831 43.31 5.89 -2.42
CA ASP A 831 42.35 6.64 -3.24
C ASP A 831 42.69 6.60 -4.75
N GLY A 832 43.85 6.09 -5.15
CA GLY A 832 44.24 5.91 -6.55
C GLY A 832 44.94 7.10 -7.22
N HIS A 833 45.24 8.20 -6.52
CA HIS A 833 45.93 9.37 -7.10
C HIS A 833 47.45 9.18 -7.31
N VAL A 834 47.81 8.09 -7.99
CA VAL A 834 49.18 7.59 -8.15
C VAL A 834 50.05 8.49 -9.02
N GLN A 835 51.22 8.85 -8.51
CA GLN A 835 52.26 9.56 -9.25
C GLN A 835 52.97 8.63 -10.25
N ASN A 836 53.34 9.18 -11.42
CA ASN A 836 53.96 8.43 -12.53
C ASN A 836 53.14 7.19 -12.95
N GLN A 837 51.89 7.41 -13.35
CA GLN A 837 50.96 6.34 -13.80
C GLN A 837 51.60 5.35 -14.80
N PRO A 838 52.34 5.77 -15.86
CA PRO A 838 52.87 4.83 -16.85
C PRO A 838 53.94 3.89 -16.29
N LEU A 839 54.87 4.43 -15.48
CA LEU A 839 55.92 3.66 -14.82
C LEU A 839 55.31 2.66 -13.82
N THR A 840 54.28 3.07 -13.08
CA THR A 840 53.58 2.19 -12.15
C THR A 840 52.92 1.03 -12.88
N LEU A 841 52.17 1.30 -13.96
CA LEU A 841 51.53 0.26 -14.77
C LEU A 841 52.55 -0.67 -15.46
N GLN A 842 53.69 -0.15 -15.90
CA GLN A 842 54.79 -0.96 -16.44
C GLN A 842 55.33 -1.93 -15.39
N LEU A 843 55.72 -1.43 -14.20
CA LEU A 843 56.24 -2.27 -13.11
C LEU A 843 55.26 -3.37 -12.69
N VAL A 844 53.95 -3.07 -12.64
CA VAL A 844 52.92 -4.08 -12.33
C VAL A 844 52.86 -5.16 -13.41
N ARG A 845 52.87 -4.79 -14.70
CA ARG A 845 52.82 -5.74 -15.82
C ARG A 845 54.05 -6.65 -15.86
N GLU A 846 55.25 -6.09 -15.67
CA GLU A 846 56.52 -6.84 -15.64
C GLU A 846 56.56 -7.92 -14.54
N ASN A 847 55.89 -7.66 -13.42
CA ASN A 847 55.87 -8.54 -12.24
C ASN A 847 54.62 -9.46 -12.15
N SER A 848 53.70 -9.35 -13.11
CA SER A 848 52.39 -10.03 -13.13
C SER A 848 52.43 -11.56 -13.25
N CYS A 849 53.62 -12.16 -13.40
CA CYS A 849 53.83 -13.61 -13.41
C CYS A 849 54.01 -14.22 -12.01
N HIS A 850 54.46 -13.43 -11.03
CA HIS A 850 54.76 -13.89 -9.67
C HIS A 850 54.12 -13.02 -8.57
N THR A 851 53.57 -11.86 -8.94
CA THR A 851 52.89 -10.93 -8.03
C THR A 851 51.50 -10.60 -8.57
N ARG A 852 50.45 -10.91 -7.78
CA ARG A 852 49.08 -10.48 -8.07
C ARG A 852 48.75 -9.19 -7.33
N LEU A 853 48.15 -8.20 -7.99
CA LEU A 853 47.76 -6.92 -7.38
C LEU A 853 46.24 -6.80 -7.24
N PHE A 854 45.76 -6.78 -6.01
CA PHE A 854 44.38 -6.48 -5.64
C PHE A 854 44.31 -5.03 -5.15
N THR A 855 43.27 -4.29 -5.53
CA THR A 855 43.13 -2.86 -5.18
C THR A 855 41.79 -2.58 -4.52
N CYS A 856 41.79 -1.73 -3.50
CA CYS A 856 40.62 -1.45 -2.68
C CYS A 856 40.47 0.06 -2.49
N GLY A 857 39.47 0.65 -3.16
CA GLY A 857 39.14 2.07 -3.05
C GLY A 857 38.03 2.32 -2.02
N HIS A 858 38.12 3.41 -1.24
CA HIS A 858 37.16 3.73 -0.17
C HIS A 858 36.89 5.25 0.00
N SER A 859 37.12 6.05 -1.05
CA SER A 859 36.76 7.47 -1.09
C SER A 859 35.80 7.75 -2.24
N LEU A 860 34.90 8.72 -2.06
CA LEU A 860 34.08 9.27 -3.16
C LEU A 860 34.93 10.01 -4.21
N THR A 861 36.09 10.52 -3.81
CA THR A 861 37.07 11.18 -4.70
C THR A 861 38.05 10.20 -5.36
N ALA A 862 37.93 8.88 -5.13
CA ALA A 862 38.95 7.94 -5.58
C ALA A 862 39.00 7.80 -7.11
N ASN A 863 40.20 7.81 -7.69
CA ASN A 863 40.41 7.49 -9.10
C ASN A 863 40.19 5.99 -9.34
N ARG A 864 38.92 5.63 -9.57
CA ARG A 864 38.48 4.25 -9.79
C ARG A 864 39.11 3.64 -11.05
N HIS A 865 39.30 4.43 -12.11
CA HIS A 865 39.93 3.98 -13.35
C HIS A 865 41.35 3.47 -13.09
N MET A 866 42.20 4.27 -12.45
CA MET A 866 43.58 3.89 -12.13
C MET A 866 43.65 2.66 -11.20
N LEU A 867 42.78 2.57 -10.18
CA LEU A 867 42.76 1.41 -9.29
C LEU A 867 42.30 0.13 -9.99
N ARG A 868 41.28 0.21 -10.88
CA ARG A 868 40.83 -0.91 -11.73
C ARG A 868 41.94 -1.35 -12.70
N ALA A 869 42.55 -0.40 -13.41
CA ALA A 869 43.63 -0.65 -14.36
C ALA A 869 44.87 -1.28 -13.70
N LEU A 870 45.24 -0.84 -12.49
CA LEU A 870 46.30 -1.47 -11.69
C LEU A 870 45.98 -2.92 -11.31
N ALA A 871 44.75 -3.19 -10.85
CA ALA A 871 44.35 -4.57 -10.50
C ALA A 871 44.37 -5.49 -11.71
N GLN A 872 43.79 -5.05 -12.82
CA GLN A 872 43.75 -5.80 -14.08
C GLN A 872 45.16 -6.08 -14.62
N ALA A 873 46.02 -5.05 -14.66
CA ALA A 873 47.41 -5.16 -15.09
C ALA A 873 48.24 -6.13 -14.22
N GLY A 874 47.86 -6.29 -12.95
CA GLY A 874 48.49 -7.20 -12.00
C GLY A 874 47.71 -8.49 -11.76
N GLY A 875 46.76 -8.88 -12.63
CA GLY A 875 46.04 -10.16 -12.51
C GLY A 875 45.24 -10.35 -11.21
N GLY A 876 44.76 -9.25 -10.61
CA GLY A 876 43.83 -9.24 -9.47
C GLY A 876 42.51 -8.57 -9.82
N ILE A 877 41.73 -8.22 -8.79
CA ILE A 877 40.44 -7.53 -8.92
C ILE A 877 40.39 -6.30 -8.01
N TYR A 878 39.75 -5.24 -8.52
CA TYR A 878 39.37 -4.03 -7.79
C TYR A 878 38.08 -4.21 -7.00
N GLU A 879 38.04 -3.69 -5.78
CA GLU A 879 36.86 -3.67 -4.91
C GLU A 879 36.59 -2.25 -4.38
N PHE A 880 35.34 -1.80 -4.40
CA PHE A 880 34.95 -0.49 -3.86
C PHE A 880 34.18 -0.60 -2.55
N PHE A 881 34.65 0.10 -1.54
CA PHE A 881 34.11 0.15 -0.17
C PHE A 881 33.45 1.51 0.09
N ASP A 882 32.19 1.66 -0.33
CA ASP A 882 31.45 2.91 -0.10
C ASP A 882 31.30 3.17 1.41
N THR A 883 31.70 4.36 1.87
CA THR A 883 31.58 4.83 3.25
C THR A 883 30.12 4.99 3.72
N LYS A 884 29.16 4.99 2.80
CA LYS A 884 27.72 4.94 3.05
C LYS A 884 27.24 3.51 3.38
N MET A 885 27.77 2.50 2.69
CA MET A 885 27.34 1.09 2.79
C MET A 885 28.25 0.24 3.71
N LYS A 886 28.60 0.77 4.90
CA LYS A 886 29.52 0.10 5.85
C LYS A 886 29.11 -1.30 6.33
N HIS A 887 27.86 -1.72 6.08
CA HIS A 887 27.37 -3.07 6.40
C HIS A 887 27.87 -4.13 5.39
N THR A 888 27.97 -3.82 4.09
CA THR A 888 28.42 -4.78 3.05
C THR A 888 29.92 -5.07 3.11
N TRP A 889 30.69 -4.24 3.81
CA TRP A 889 32.16 -4.31 3.86
C TRP A 889 32.69 -5.66 4.32
N ALA A 890 32.00 -6.32 5.27
CA ALA A 890 32.42 -7.62 5.78
C ALA A 890 32.34 -8.73 4.71
N GLU A 891 31.37 -8.61 3.79
CA GLU A 891 31.19 -9.54 2.68
C GLU A 891 32.19 -9.27 1.55
N LYS A 892 32.38 -7.99 1.19
CA LYS A 892 33.39 -7.55 0.21
C LYS A 892 34.81 -7.94 0.63
N VAL A 893 35.16 -7.79 1.91
CA VAL A 893 36.43 -8.30 2.46
C VAL A 893 36.54 -9.82 2.32
N ARG A 894 35.50 -10.57 2.71
CA ARG A 894 35.50 -12.05 2.62
C ARG A 894 35.71 -12.52 1.17
N ALA A 895 34.99 -11.91 0.22
CA ALA A 895 35.13 -12.21 -1.21
C ALA A 895 36.51 -11.82 -1.77
N GLN A 896 37.11 -10.71 -1.31
CA GLN A 896 38.48 -10.33 -1.73
C GLN A 896 39.54 -11.29 -1.16
N VAL A 897 39.38 -11.74 0.09
CA VAL A 897 40.26 -12.76 0.70
C VAL A 897 40.13 -14.12 0.00
N GLN A 898 38.91 -14.59 -0.27
CA GLN A 898 38.68 -15.83 -1.03
C GLN A 898 39.33 -15.78 -2.42
N ARG A 899 39.21 -14.65 -3.14
CA ARG A 899 39.92 -14.42 -4.42
C ARG A 899 41.44 -14.47 -4.24
N MET A 900 41.99 -13.82 -3.21
CA MET A 900 43.43 -13.87 -2.89
C MET A 900 43.92 -15.30 -2.57
N GLU A 901 43.18 -16.09 -1.80
CA GLU A 901 43.59 -17.45 -1.42
C GLU A 901 43.40 -18.47 -2.56
N SER A 902 42.43 -18.26 -3.45
CA SER A 902 42.21 -19.10 -4.63
C SER A 902 43.29 -18.90 -5.73
N PRO A 903 43.54 -19.92 -6.58
CA PRO A 903 44.34 -19.75 -7.79
C PRO A 903 43.58 -18.86 -8.80
N GLY A 904 44.32 -18.01 -9.51
CA GLY A 904 43.76 -17.03 -10.45
C GLY A 904 44.27 -17.23 -11.87
N CYS A 905 43.35 -17.24 -12.83
CA CYS A 905 43.63 -17.32 -14.26
C CYS A 905 43.68 -15.90 -14.85
N ARG A 906 44.80 -15.54 -15.48
CA ARG A 906 45.11 -14.19 -15.99
C ARG A 906 45.01 -14.13 -17.53
N SER A 907 45.23 -12.95 -18.12
CA SER A 907 45.21 -12.74 -19.57
C SER A 907 43.92 -13.23 -20.25
N VAL A 908 42.79 -13.05 -19.56
CA VAL A 908 41.51 -13.66 -19.92
C VAL A 908 40.90 -12.96 -21.14
N ALA A 909 40.51 -13.72 -22.16
CA ALA A 909 39.92 -13.20 -23.38
C ALA A 909 38.86 -14.14 -23.95
N VAL A 910 37.80 -13.58 -24.55
CA VAL A 910 36.82 -14.35 -25.32
C VAL A 910 37.05 -14.10 -26.81
N LYS A 911 37.18 -15.18 -27.59
CA LYS A 911 37.11 -15.15 -29.04
C LYS A 911 35.74 -15.64 -29.50
N TRP A 912 34.96 -14.74 -30.06
CA TRP A 912 33.71 -15.06 -30.75
C TRP A 912 33.99 -15.64 -32.13
N GLN A 913 33.16 -16.59 -32.57
CA GLN A 913 33.21 -17.17 -33.92
C GLN A 913 31.88 -16.86 -34.62
N GLN A 914 31.96 -16.05 -35.68
CA GLN A 914 30.83 -15.69 -36.54
C GLN A 914 30.86 -16.55 -37.80
N PHE A 915 29.69 -16.96 -38.30
CA PHE A 915 29.60 -17.81 -39.51
C PHE A 915 30.09 -17.11 -40.78
N ASN A 916 29.96 -15.78 -40.86
CA ASN A 916 30.41 -14.97 -41.98
C ASN A 916 31.40 -13.87 -41.50
N PRO A 917 32.65 -13.81 -42.02
CA PRO A 917 33.64 -12.79 -41.63
C PRO A 917 33.42 -11.41 -42.26
N THR A 918 32.43 -11.20 -43.14
CA THR A 918 32.08 -9.86 -43.68
C THR A 918 31.08 -9.09 -42.82
N VAL A 919 30.80 -9.58 -41.61
CA VAL A 919 29.82 -9.05 -40.66
C VAL A 919 30.51 -8.01 -39.74
N PRO A 920 29.81 -6.98 -39.24
CA PRO A 920 30.35 -6.06 -38.23
C PRO A 920 30.97 -6.79 -37.02
N LEU A 921 32.01 -6.17 -36.47
CA LEU A 921 32.79 -6.71 -35.35
C LEU A 921 31.93 -6.92 -34.08
N PRO A 922 32.19 -7.98 -33.29
CA PRO A 922 31.51 -8.21 -32.02
C PRO A 922 31.64 -7.03 -31.06
N VAL A 923 30.51 -6.51 -30.57
CA VAL A 923 30.49 -5.49 -29.50
C VAL A 923 30.27 -6.19 -28.17
N GLN A 924 31.29 -6.25 -27.32
CA GLN A 924 31.31 -7.01 -26.07
C GLN A 924 31.25 -6.12 -24.84
N ALA A 925 30.57 -6.58 -23.78
CA ALA A 925 30.68 -6.07 -22.42
C ALA A 925 30.91 -7.22 -21.42
N PRO A 926 31.90 -7.14 -20.51
CA PRO A 926 32.92 -6.08 -20.40
C PRO A 926 33.84 -6.04 -21.62
N SER A 927 34.26 -4.84 -22.04
CA SER A 927 35.21 -4.65 -23.15
C SER A 927 36.61 -5.18 -22.81
N GLN A 928 36.96 -5.24 -21.52
CA GLN A 928 38.16 -5.91 -21.02
C GLN A 928 37.83 -6.82 -19.82
N LEU A 929 38.25 -8.08 -19.89
CA LEU A 929 38.03 -9.05 -18.82
C LEU A 929 39.14 -8.94 -17.76
N HIS A 930 38.75 -9.17 -16.50
CA HIS A 930 39.66 -9.25 -15.36
C HIS A 930 40.14 -10.69 -15.17
N ALA A 931 41.09 -10.91 -14.25
CA ALA A 931 41.51 -12.26 -13.88
C ALA A 931 40.34 -13.05 -13.26
N LEU A 932 40.20 -14.31 -13.67
CA LEU A 932 39.19 -15.24 -13.15
C LEU A 932 39.73 -15.94 -11.90
N PHE A 933 38.85 -16.18 -10.93
CA PHE A 933 39.16 -16.85 -9.67
C PHE A 933 38.14 -17.97 -9.42
N SER A 934 38.49 -18.93 -8.56
CA SER A 934 37.54 -20.00 -8.22
C SER A 934 36.28 -19.43 -7.56
N ASP A 935 35.13 -20.06 -7.81
CA ASP A 935 33.82 -19.67 -7.25
C ASP A 935 33.34 -18.25 -7.64
N CYS A 936 33.96 -17.61 -8.64
CA CYS A 936 33.61 -16.24 -9.08
C CYS A 936 32.80 -16.26 -10.38
N HIS A 937 31.52 -15.89 -10.29
CA HIS A 937 30.61 -15.81 -11.43
C HIS A 937 31.00 -14.68 -12.39
N THR A 938 31.28 -15.05 -13.64
CA THR A 938 31.66 -14.11 -14.70
C THR A 938 30.70 -14.20 -15.86
N LEU A 939 30.08 -13.06 -16.17
CA LEU A 939 29.18 -12.85 -17.29
C LEU A 939 29.92 -12.10 -18.39
N VAL A 940 29.75 -12.53 -19.65
CA VAL A 940 30.22 -11.80 -20.82
C VAL A 940 29.09 -11.73 -21.84
N TYR A 941 28.66 -10.51 -22.14
CA TYR A 941 27.61 -10.20 -23.09
C TYR A 941 28.19 -9.69 -24.40
N GLY A 942 27.47 -9.83 -25.50
CA GLY A 942 27.80 -9.08 -26.71
C GLY A 942 26.73 -9.12 -27.79
N PHE A 943 26.74 -8.10 -28.65
CA PHE A 943 26.05 -8.14 -29.93
C PHE A 943 27.01 -8.79 -30.94
N VAL A 944 26.66 -10.00 -31.38
CA VAL A 944 27.52 -10.87 -32.18
C VAL A 944 26.67 -11.51 -33.28
N PRO A 945 26.44 -10.83 -34.40
CA PRO A 945 25.58 -11.36 -35.45
C PRO A 945 26.21 -12.63 -36.07
N TYR A 946 25.37 -13.63 -36.31
CA TYR A 946 25.73 -14.95 -36.82
C TYR A 946 26.71 -15.74 -35.91
N CYS A 947 26.57 -15.59 -34.59
CA CYS A 947 27.37 -16.33 -33.60
C CYS A 947 27.11 -17.84 -33.66
N THR A 948 28.18 -18.65 -33.64
CA THR A 948 28.11 -20.12 -33.59
C THR A 948 28.79 -20.69 -32.35
N GLN A 949 29.97 -20.15 -32.01
CA GLN A 949 30.80 -20.59 -30.90
C GLN A 949 31.47 -19.40 -30.22
N ALA A 950 31.72 -19.53 -28.92
CA ALA A 950 32.66 -18.70 -28.20
C ALA A 950 33.81 -19.58 -27.67
N THR A 951 34.97 -18.98 -27.48
CA THR A 951 36.10 -19.65 -26.83
C THR A 951 36.74 -18.71 -25.84
N LEU A 952 36.68 -19.07 -24.57
CA LEU A 952 37.42 -18.42 -23.49
C LEU A 952 38.87 -18.94 -23.51
N PHE A 953 39.81 -18.02 -23.43
CA PHE A 953 41.23 -18.26 -23.22
C PHE A 953 41.67 -17.59 -21.92
N GLY A 954 42.68 -18.15 -21.27
CA GLY A 954 43.38 -17.53 -20.15
C GLY A 954 44.59 -18.36 -19.73
N ASP A 955 45.45 -17.80 -18.89
CA ASP A 955 46.65 -18.43 -18.36
C ASP A 955 46.49 -18.73 -16.86
N LEU A 956 46.46 -20.01 -16.49
CA LEU A 956 46.51 -20.46 -15.11
C LEU A 956 47.93 -20.92 -14.77
N SER A 957 48.67 -20.11 -14.00
CA SER A 957 49.99 -20.45 -13.47
C SER A 957 51.06 -20.83 -14.51
N GLY A 958 50.95 -20.37 -15.75
CA GLY A 958 51.84 -20.68 -16.87
C GLY A 958 51.26 -21.68 -17.88
N GLN A 959 50.04 -22.18 -17.65
CA GLN A 959 49.35 -23.11 -18.55
C GLN A 959 48.14 -22.41 -19.21
N GLU A 960 48.11 -22.40 -20.55
CA GLU A 960 46.93 -21.92 -21.28
C GLU A 960 45.73 -22.85 -21.07
N ILE A 961 44.66 -22.28 -20.52
CA ILE A 961 43.33 -22.90 -20.45
C ILE A 961 42.49 -22.37 -21.62
N LYS A 962 41.82 -23.29 -22.32
CA LYS A 962 40.94 -23.00 -23.44
C LYS A 962 39.59 -23.69 -23.24
N THR A 963 38.55 -22.93 -22.96
CA THR A 963 37.18 -23.43 -22.76
C THR A 963 36.30 -22.97 -23.92
N MET A 964 35.87 -23.92 -24.74
CA MET A 964 34.95 -23.66 -25.86
C MET A 964 33.51 -23.90 -25.43
N VAL A 965 32.60 -23.03 -25.89
CA VAL A 965 31.15 -23.24 -25.78
C VAL A 965 30.53 -23.00 -27.16
N SER A 966 29.69 -23.92 -27.62
CA SER A 966 28.91 -23.80 -28.85
C SER A 966 27.43 -23.63 -28.52
N THR A 967 26.65 -23.01 -29.42
CA THR A 967 25.19 -23.06 -29.33
C THR A 967 24.66 -24.33 -29.99
N THR A 968 23.81 -25.06 -29.27
CA THR A 968 22.80 -25.93 -29.89
C THR A 968 21.60 -25.09 -30.34
N GLU A 969 20.76 -25.62 -31.23
CA GLU A 969 19.53 -24.91 -31.64
C GLU A 969 18.54 -24.72 -30.47
N LEU A 970 18.56 -25.62 -29.48
CA LEU A 970 17.78 -25.54 -28.24
C LEU A 970 18.16 -24.34 -27.35
N GLN A 971 19.35 -23.75 -27.55
CA GLN A 971 19.84 -22.58 -26.81
C GLN A 971 19.61 -21.25 -27.57
N LYS A 972 18.88 -21.29 -28.70
CA LYS A 972 18.55 -20.10 -29.51
C LYS A 972 17.13 -19.64 -29.22
N THR A 973 16.99 -18.58 -28.43
CA THR A 973 15.69 -17.95 -28.16
C THR A 973 15.35 -16.90 -29.24
N LYS A 974 14.09 -16.46 -29.27
CA LYS A 974 13.63 -15.31 -30.06
C LYS A 974 12.93 -14.32 -29.13
N GLY A 975 13.40 -13.07 -29.09
CA GLY A 975 12.94 -12.08 -28.10
C GLY A 975 13.85 -10.86 -28.01
N THR A 976 13.66 -10.07 -26.95
CA THR A 976 14.47 -8.86 -26.66
C THR A 976 15.01 -8.83 -25.23
N PHE A 977 14.91 -9.92 -24.46
CA PHE A 977 15.32 -9.98 -23.06
C PHE A 977 16.84 -9.96 -22.93
N LEU A 978 17.52 -10.82 -23.69
CA LEU A 978 18.97 -10.89 -23.73
C LEU A 978 19.57 -9.68 -24.44
N HIS A 979 18.88 -9.13 -25.45
CA HIS A 979 19.25 -7.84 -26.05
C HIS A 979 19.24 -6.71 -25.02
N LYS A 980 18.21 -6.65 -24.15
CA LYS A 980 18.15 -5.66 -23.07
C LYS A 980 19.27 -5.87 -22.04
N LEU A 981 19.58 -7.11 -21.65
CA LEU A 981 20.72 -7.40 -20.77
C LEU A 981 22.06 -6.97 -21.40
N THR A 982 22.32 -7.36 -22.66
CA THR A 982 23.53 -6.97 -23.39
C THR A 982 23.66 -5.46 -23.52
N ALA A 983 22.58 -4.75 -23.82
CA ALA A 983 22.57 -3.29 -23.85
C ALA A 983 22.85 -2.68 -22.46
N ARG A 984 22.26 -3.18 -21.36
CA ARG A 984 22.60 -2.72 -20.00
C ARG A 984 24.07 -2.99 -19.66
N ALA A 985 24.61 -4.15 -20.03
CA ALA A 985 26.01 -4.48 -19.80
C ALA A 985 26.96 -3.51 -20.52
N ILE A 986 26.65 -3.12 -21.76
CA ILE A 986 27.42 -2.11 -22.53
C ILE A 986 27.29 -0.72 -21.88
N ILE A 987 26.09 -0.32 -21.44
CA ILE A 987 25.86 0.94 -20.71
C ILE A 987 26.68 0.95 -19.39
N ARG A 988 26.71 -0.17 -18.66
CA ARG A 988 27.45 -0.33 -17.41
C ARG A 988 28.98 -0.35 -17.61
N ASP A 989 29.48 -0.92 -18.71
CA ASP A 989 30.91 -0.88 -19.05
C ASP A 989 31.36 0.53 -19.51
N TYR A 990 30.44 1.34 -20.02
CA TYR A 990 30.67 2.78 -20.20
C TYR A 990 30.64 3.55 -18.86
N GLU A 991 29.68 3.26 -17.99
CA GLU A 991 29.49 3.93 -16.69
C GLU A 991 30.64 3.65 -15.71
N ASP A 992 31.06 2.38 -15.56
CA ASP A 992 32.03 1.93 -14.55
C ASP A 992 33.17 1.02 -15.09
N GLY A 993 33.22 0.72 -16.39
CA GLY A 993 34.24 -0.16 -17.00
C GLY A 993 35.58 0.52 -17.36
N ILE A 994 36.41 -0.17 -18.16
CA ILE A 994 37.74 0.31 -18.60
C ILE A 994 37.86 0.29 -20.13
N LEU A 995 37.40 1.36 -20.78
CA LEU A 995 37.45 1.48 -22.24
C LEU A 995 38.87 1.69 -22.82
N ALA A 996 39.84 2.13 -22.00
CA ALA A 996 41.23 2.34 -22.41
C ALA A 996 42.19 2.30 -21.20
N ASN A 997 43.47 2.04 -21.47
CA ASN A 997 44.53 1.95 -20.45
C ASN A 997 44.97 3.32 -19.89
N SER A 998 44.82 4.38 -20.67
CA SER A 998 45.14 5.76 -20.29
C SER A 998 43.87 6.52 -19.90
N GLU A 999 43.94 7.35 -18.86
CA GLU A 999 42.83 8.16 -18.36
C GLU A 999 42.31 9.13 -19.45
N ALA A 1000 43.21 9.76 -20.21
CA ALA A 1000 42.86 10.65 -21.31
C ALA A 1000 42.22 9.92 -22.51
N GLU A 1001 42.67 8.70 -22.82
CA GLU A 1001 42.06 7.86 -23.87
C GLU A 1001 40.68 7.34 -23.43
N HIS A 1002 40.51 7.07 -22.14
CA HIS A 1002 39.26 6.56 -21.57
C HIS A 1002 38.15 7.62 -21.63
N GLU A 1003 38.45 8.85 -21.21
CA GLU A 1003 37.50 9.96 -21.32
C GLU A 1003 37.28 10.41 -22.78
N GLY A 1004 38.30 10.31 -23.65
CA GLY A 1004 38.13 10.49 -25.10
C GLY A 1004 37.12 9.50 -25.70
N LYS A 1005 37.29 8.21 -25.45
CA LYS A 1005 36.34 7.17 -25.89
C LYS A 1005 34.95 7.32 -25.27
N LYS A 1006 34.84 7.80 -24.03
CA LYS A 1006 33.54 8.15 -23.45
C LYS A 1006 32.85 9.27 -24.21
N ALA A 1007 33.58 10.35 -24.54
CA ALA A 1007 33.02 11.45 -25.33
C ALA A 1007 32.50 10.97 -26.70
N GLU A 1008 33.23 10.07 -27.37
CA GLU A 1008 32.81 9.43 -28.63
C GLU A 1008 31.58 8.53 -28.45
N LEU A 1009 31.59 7.64 -27.45
CA LEU A 1009 30.54 6.63 -27.24
C LEU A 1009 29.25 7.19 -26.60
N LYS A 1010 29.26 8.38 -25.98
CA LYS A 1010 28.10 8.95 -25.27
C LYS A 1010 26.82 8.96 -26.13
N SER A 1011 26.95 9.32 -27.41
CA SER A 1011 25.82 9.36 -28.36
C SER A 1011 25.24 7.96 -28.62
N TYR A 1012 26.11 6.98 -28.90
CA TYR A 1012 25.75 5.57 -29.06
C TYR A 1012 25.07 5.00 -27.80
N ILE A 1013 25.55 5.33 -26.61
CA ILE A 1013 24.96 4.91 -25.33
C ILE A 1013 23.54 5.48 -25.13
N ILE A 1014 23.30 6.74 -25.52
CA ILE A 1014 21.96 7.35 -25.46
C ILE A 1014 21.00 6.69 -26.45
N GLU A 1015 21.43 6.44 -27.69
CA GLU A 1015 20.59 5.76 -28.69
C GLU A 1015 20.31 4.30 -28.33
N LEU A 1016 21.31 3.56 -27.83
CA LEU A 1016 21.16 2.18 -27.36
C LEU A 1016 20.17 2.08 -26.17
N SER A 1017 20.23 3.05 -25.26
CA SER A 1017 19.30 3.20 -24.15
C SER A 1017 17.87 3.48 -24.63
N LYS A 1018 17.69 4.36 -25.63
CA LYS A 1018 16.37 4.63 -26.24
C LYS A 1018 15.83 3.42 -27.00
N GLU A 1019 16.66 2.76 -27.82
CA GLU A 1019 16.28 1.60 -28.64
C GLU A 1019 15.74 0.45 -27.79
N PHE A 1020 16.49 0.04 -26.77
CA PHE A 1020 16.10 -1.06 -25.89
C PHE A 1020 15.20 -0.60 -24.72
N SER A 1021 14.85 0.68 -24.67
CA SER A 1021 14.07 1.31 -23.59
C SER A 1021 14.63 0.99 -22.21
N ILE A 1022 15.94 1.18 -22.03
CA ILE A 1022 16.68 0.96 -20.77
C ILE A 1022 17.02 2.32 -20.18
N LEU A 1023 16.73 2.52 -18.90
CA LEU A 1023 17.09 3.74 -18.18
C LEU A 1023 18.59 3.74 -17.80
N SER A 1024 19.24 4.91 -17.87
CA SER A 1024 20.67 5.12 -17.61
C SER A 1024 20.95 6.47 -16.95
N GLN A 1025 22.21 6.78 -16.62
CA GLN A 1025 22.57 8.11 -16.08
C GLN A 1025 22.15 9.29 -16.98
N PHE A 1026 22.03 9.09 -18.30
CA PHE A 1026 21.69 10.12 -19.30
C PHE A 1026 20.22 10.13 -19.74
N THR A 1027 19.40 9.18 -19.30
CA THR A 1027 18.04 8.99 -19.83
C THR A 1027 17.01 8.73 -18.74
N SER A 1028 15.75 8.98 -19.08
CA SER A 1028 14.61 8.88 -18.16
C SER A 1028 13.38 8.39 -18.92
N PHE A 1029 12.47 7.69 -18.24
CA PHE A 1029 11.13 7.46 -18.81
C PHE A 1029 10.25 8.69 -18.56
N VAL A 1030 9.54 9.15 -19.59
CA VAL A 1030 8.44 10.10 -19.45
C VAL A 1030 7.16 9.53 -20.08
N ALA A 1031 6.05 9.65 -19.34
CA ALA A 1031 4.69 9.35 -19.77
C ALA A 1031 3.80 10.58 -19.51
N ILE A 1032 2.85 10.84 -20.41
CA ILE A 1032 1.95 12.00 -20.34
C ILE A 1032 0.50 11.50 -20.52
N GLU A 1033 -0.38 11.92 -19.63
CA GLU A 1033 -1.81 11.62 -19.63
C GLU A 1033 -2.58 12.87 -20.08
N GLU A 1034 -2.97 12.90 -21.36
CA GLU A 1034 -3.84 13.95 -21.88
C GLU A 1034 -5.25 13.79 -21.31
N ARG A 1035 -5.73 14.83 -20.62
CA ARG A 1035 -7.01 14.85 -19.88
C ARG A 1035 -8.11 15.41 -20.76
N LEU A 1036 -9.16 14.61 -20.93
CA LEU A 1036 -10.32 14.86 -21.78
C LEU A 1036 -11.58 14.29 -21.11
N ASP A 1037 -11.52 13.03 -20.67
CA ASP A 1037 -12.60 12.32 -19.95
C ASP A 1037 -12.16 11.75 -18.59
N THR A 1038 -13.15 11.49 -17.73
CA THR A 1038 -13.05 10.77 -16.45
C THR A 1038 -13.54 9.32 -16.56
N GLY A 1039 -12.68 8.35 -16.24
CA GLY A 1039 -13.04 6.92 -16.15
C GLY A 1039 -12.58 6.27 -14.84
N PHE A 1040 -12.77 4.95 -14.71
CA PHE A 1040 -12.41 4.16 -13.53
C PHE A 1040 -11.37 3.08 -13.86
N THR A 1041 -10.44 2.79 -12.94
CA THR A 1041 -9.42 1.75 -13.09
C THR A 1041 -9.69 0.57 -12.14
N ASP A 1042 -10.03 -0.59 -12.68
CA ASP A 1042 -10.11 -1.84 -11.91
C ASP A 1042 -8.70 -2.41 -11.67
N ILE A 1043 -8.10 -2.02 -10.54
CA ILE A 1043 -6.75 -2.43 -10.14
C ILE A 1043 -6.68 -3.95 -9.84
N PRO A 1044 -7.62 -4.57 -9.09
CA PRO A 1044 -7.66 -6.03 -8.93
C PRO A 1044 -7.66 -6.80 -10.25
N LYS A 1045 -8.41 -6.36 -11.27
CA LYS A 1045 -8.42 -6.99 -12.59
C LYS A 1045 -7.04 -6.93 -13.26
N ILE A 1046 -6.41 -5.75 -13.32
CA ILE A 1046 -5.05 -5.56 -13.87
C ILE A 1046 -3.98 -6.31 -13.05
N ILE A 1047 -4.27 -6.69 -11.80
CA ILE A 1047 -3.42 -7.61 -11.02
C ILE A 1047 -3.65 -9.07 -11.46
N SER A 1048 -4.90 -9.49 -11.66
CA SER A 1048 -5.26 -10.87 -12.07
C SER A 1048 -4.89 -11.25 -13.51
N GLU A 1049 -4.65 -10.28 -14.39
CA GLU A 1049 -4.28 -10.52 -15.80
C GLU A 1049 -2.79 -10.89 -16.02
N GLU A 1050 -1.92 -10.69 -15.02
CA GLU A 1050 -0.50 -11.10 -15.07
C GLU A 1050 -0.33 -12.52 -14.50
N ASP A 1051 -0.34 -13.55 -15.36
CA ASP A 1051 -0.01 -14.92 -14.95
C ASP A 1051 1.52 -15.18 -14.96
N VAL A 1052 1.99 -15.87 -13.92
CA VAL A 1052 3.38 -16.24 -13.65
C VAL A 1052 3.50 -17.74 -13.33
N ASP A 1053 2.39 -18.49 -13.28
CA ASP A 1053 2.34 -19.90 -12.92
C ASP A 1053 2.68 -20.80 -14.11
N ILE A 1054 3.98 -21.06 -14.31
CA ILE A 1054 4.49 -22.03 -15.29
C ILE A 1054 4.19 -23.50 -14.94
N LEU A 1055 3.50 -23.78 -13.82
CA LEU A 1055 3.10 -25.12 -13.36
C LEU A 1055 1.61 -25.18 -12.98
N PRO A 1056 0.66 -24.74 -13.84
CA PRO A 1056 -0.76 -24.61 -13.47
C PRO A 1056 -1.42 -25.96 -13.18
N TYR A 1057 -0.85 -27.05 -13.73
CA TYR A 1057 -1.30 -28.43 -13.53
C TYR A 1057 -0.87 -29.05 -12.19
N MET A 1058 -0.06 -28.35 -11.37
CA MET A 1058 0.40 -28.83 -10.06
C MET A 1058 -0.28 -28.08 -8.90
N GLY A 1059 -0.58 -28.79 -7.81
CA GLY A 1059 -1.00 -28.19 -6.55
C GLY A 1059 0.19 -27.73 -5.71
N SER A 1060 0.08 -26.57 -5.07
CA SER A 1060 1.15 -26.00 -4.24
C SER A 1060 1.25 -26.67 -2.86
N THR A 1061 2.47 -26.88 -2.39
CA THR A 1061 2.79 -27.30 -1.02
C THR A 1061 3.16 -26.11 -0.14
N GLU A 1062 2.88 -26.19 1.17
CA GLU A 1062 3.25 -25.17 2.16
C GLU A 1062 4.47 -25.62 2.97
N GLU A 1063 5.51 -24.79 3.01
CA GLU A 1063 6.71 -25.10 3.80
C GLU A 1063 6.54 -24.70 5.27
N LYS A 1064 6.74 -25.67 6.17
CA LYS A 1064 7.00 -25.40 7.58
C LYS A 1064 8.49 -25.15 7.74
N LEU A 1065 8.88 -24.00 8.29
CA LEU A 1065 10.27 -23.69 8.63
C LEU A 1065 10.90 -24.84 9.42
N LYS A 1066 11.88 -25.51 8.83
CA LYS A 1066 12.81 -26.40 9.54
C LYS A 1066 13.98 -25.56 10.03
N SER A 1067 14.35 -25.71 11.30
CA SER A 1067 15.60 -25.19 11.82
C SER A 1067 16.78 -25.84 11.10
N VAL A 1068 17.59 -25.05 10.40
CA VAL A 1068 18.68 -25.56 9.56
C VAL A 1068 19.85 -26.08 10.41
N HIS A 1069 20.04 -27.39 10.41
CA HIS A 1069 21.38 -27.99 10.56
C HIS A 1069 21.87 -28.38 9.16
N ILE A 1070 23.18 -28.28 8.94
CA ILE A 1070 23.82 -28.34 7.61
C ILE A 1070 24.46 -29.71 7.39
N SER A 1071 24.09 -30.41 6.31
CA SER A 1071 24.81 -31.59 5.80
C SER A 1071 24.54 -31.87 4.30
N SER A 1072 25.56 -31.64 3.48
CA SER A 1072 25.90 -32.20 2.14
C SER A 1072 24.84 -32.94 1.26
N ALA A 1073 24.52 -32.30 0.11
CA ALA A 1073 24.87 -32.69 -1.29
C ALA A 1073 24.16 -33.85 -2.06
N GLU A 1074 24.25 -33.71 -3.41
CA GLU A 1074 23.93 -34.64 -4.53
C GLU A 1074 22.42 -34.79 -4.94
N ASP A 1075 22.01 -34.96 -6.22
CA ASP A 1075 22.00 -34.10 -7.46
C ASP A 1075 20.82 -34.64 -8.38
N ASP A 1076 20.41 -34.19 -9.60
CA ASP A 1076 21.04 -33.46 -10.73
C ASP A 1076 20.03 -32.86 -11.79
N ASP A 1077 20.34 -31.67 -12.36
CA ASP A 1077 19.82 -30.87 -13.51
C ASP A 1077 18.29 -30.46 -13.66
N VAL A 1078 17.82 -29.16 -13.57
CA VAL A 1078 17.63 -28.14 -14.68
C VAL A 1078 17.24 -26.57 -14.34
N TRP A 1079 18.08 -25.40 -14.25
CA TRP A 1079 18.37 -23.80 -14.36
C TRP A 1079 17.45 -22.50 -14.72
N VAL A 1080 17.38 -21.46 -13.85
CA VAL A 1080 17.00 -19.99 -14.01
C VAL A 1080 16.46 -19.22 -15.30
N THR A 1081 15.16 -18.87 -15.42
CA THR A 1081 14.66 -17.51 -15.83
C THR A 1081 13.57 -16.94 -14.89
N THR A 1082 13.71 -15.66 -14.50
CA THR A 1082 12.83 -14.93 -13.55
C THR A 1082 12.52 -13.51 -14.07
N LYS A 1083 11.23 -13.11 -14.09
CA LYS A 1083 10.80 -11.72 -14.29
C LYS A 1083 10.41 -11.08 -12.96
N GLY A 1084 10.92 -9.89 -12.67
CA GLY A 1084 10.48 -9.05 -11.55
C GLY A 1084 9.55 -7.95 -12.00
N SER A 1085 8.32 -7.92 -11.48
CA SER A 1085 7.39 -6.81 -11.64
C SER A 1085 7.07 -6.18 -10.29
N ILE A 1086 7.42 -4.90 -10.09
CA ILE A 1086 6.98 -4.14 -8.92
C ILE A 1086 5.73 -3.36 -9.33
N LYS A 1087 4.61 -3.65 -8.66
CA LYS A 1087 3.37 -2.87 -8.76
C LYS A 1087 3.27 -1.98 -7.52
N ALA A 1088 3.32 -0.66 -7.72
CA ALA A 1088 3.16 0.33 -6.67
C ALA A 1088 1.81 1.05 -6.87
N VAL A 1089 0.96 1.02 -5.84
CA VAL A 1089 -0.31 1.78 -5.84
C VAL A 1089 -0.06 3.10 -5.12
N ILE A 1090 -0.34 4.21 -5.81
CA ILE A 1090 -0.25 5.57 -5.28
C ILE A 1090 -1.67 6.14 -5.28
N SER A 1091 -2.29 6.19 -4.11
CA SER A 1091 -3.65 6.71 -3.90
C SER A 1091 -3.62 8.10 -3.25
N CYS A 1092 -4.28 9.08 -3.87
CA CYS A 1092 -4.47 10.39 -3.29
C CYS A 1092 -5.66 10.38 -2.31
N SER A 1093 -5.48 9.68 -1.18
CA SER A 1093 -6.37 9.87 -0.02
C SER A 1093 -6.22 11.28 0.57
N ASP A 1094 -7.23 11.79 1.28
CA ASP A 1094 -7.28 13.16 1.85
C ASP A 1094 -6.28 13.43 3.00
N LYS A 1095 -5.12 12.76 3.01
CA LYS A 1095 -4.03 12.89 3.99
C LYS A 1095 -3.07 14.02 3.61
N CYS A 1096 -3.59 15.26 3.56
CA CYS A 1096 -2.82 16.49 3.33
C CYS A 1096 -3.29 17.59 4.30
#